data_AF-A0AAD9L1L9-F1
#
_entry.id   AF-A0AAD9L1L9-F1
#
_cell.length_a   1.000
_cell.length_b   1.000
_cell.length_c   1.000
_cell.angle_alpha   90.00
_cell.angle_beta   90.00
_cell.angle_gamma   90.00
#
_symmetry.space_group_name_H-M   'P 1'
#
loop_
_entity.id
_entity.type
_entity.pdbx_description
1 polymer ?
#
loop_
_entity_poly.entity_id
_entity_poly.type
_entity_poly.pdbx_seq_one_letter_code
_entity_poly.pdbx_strand_id
1 'polypeptide(L)'
;MVGRVGKRQGRQAGRWVLGKGAADIGVGEAQVIAVEVREHEKEADTVRTEGEVFTREYAEASIDYIKLTQQWRELQSRFMQYQKPTEPEQATAPSDGDAVTRTVVSTADVSSIMFSDYSHYEENVRKLLGLLGEVRQGLQAPVLCGREYEEFSQQEDKLKSIKEALATLEPVVEAAENQKENAVNSVSDSEAPAIRSLVEQLKQDWSQVNRQFDDRFSRWSRAVQQWQQFHCDMRNLTVWLTDAENKITNSKNKLGNIDLEKVAECQKELEDNVAVHQTTVASLNASGQDIIQETSMPDSELLREKLLHLNKRWTDVCSEVNARKARLENGCMATVEFTEEMDELFCWLDETEHLINSNVTPADREVIDDLLKKVKDRESELSSRHNSLLSLNSVGDQIMKDQSTSDTDRHNIQTDLNTMNERWTAVSSAIPEKCQQLESYLRKVHSLQAELKELSAWLHSTKELLTTKHGHVDSVTSSDEQDSVVVDRRTMNDALTARQTNITRLNDNHKALVSESDRCNLSVPSELQREVDTLNADWESVQLLASQLSHMPLDISMEDMAAKQVTETVTMTTSEVVETSVPTQAEPMLSRWPNFDQKVDELDDWLTLLSRMLKSCNVVVGDIIDIEEASFKHKNVLQEFDAKRPQLDEVTSRGEALRHEVTSPAEKQQIQSRVESVQTHWGEAHAKVSARKNQLEDMLLECRQWDELRAEFEWWLTQVEDEFEGQSQGGDTIDELQKQIQDHKVSTVLKSGTTK
;
A
#
# COMPACT_ATOMS: atom_id res chain seq x y z
N MET A 1 -42.70 13.53 16.33
CA MET A 1 -43.93 12.79 16.75
C MET A 1 -44.63 13.37 17.98
N VAL A 2 -43.87 13.74 19.03
CA VAL A 2 -44.33 14.15 20.39
C VAL A 2 -45.67 14.89 20.45
N GLY A 3 -45.86 15.98 19.67
CA GLY A 3 -47.09 16.80 19.70
C GLY A 3 -48.42 16.09 19.36
N ARG A 4 -48.39 14.87 18.78
CA ARG A 4 -49.60 14.03 18.60
C ARG A 4 -49.93 13.19 19.84
N VAL A 5 -48.98 12.95 20.74
CA VAL A 5 -49.15 12.13 21.96
C VAL A 5 -49.85 12.93 23.06
N GLY A 6 -49.36 14.14 23.39
CA GLY A 6 -49.97 14.99 24.41
C GLY A 6 -51.44 15.34 24.13
N LYS A 7 -51.78 15.60 22.86
CA LYS A 7 -53.18 15.83 22.42
C LYS A 7 -54.10 14.59 22.53
N ARG A 8 -53.56 13.38 22.71
CA ARG A 8 -54.34 12.18 23.08
C ARG A 8 -54.50 12.03 24.59
N GLN A 9 -53.42 12.15 25.36
CA GLN A 9 -53.47 11.99 26.82
C GLN A 9 -54.38 13.02 27.50
N GLY A 10 -54.30 14.30 27.12
CA GLY A 10 -55.19 15.34 27.65
C GLY A 10 -56.69 15.07 27.40
N ARG A 11 -57.03 14.38 26.30
CA ARG A 11 -58.41 13.93 26.02
C ARG A 11 -58.84 12.69 26.80
N GLN A 12 -57.90 11.90 27.34
CA GLN A 12 -58.21 10.80 28.26
C GLN A 12 -58.38 11.31 29.70
N ALA A 13 -57.52 12.23 30.15
CA ALA A 13 -57.64 12.86 31.47
C ALA A 13 -59.00 13.56 31.65
N GLY A 14 -59.39 14.43 30.71
CA GLY A 14 -60.69 15.11 30.73
C GLY A 14 -61.92 14.18 30.63
N ARG A 15 -61.73 12.91 30.22
CA ARG A 15 -62.80 11.89 30.22
C ARG A 15 -62.88 11.11 31.53
N TRP A 16 -61.79 11.00 32.30
CA TRP A 16 -61.80 10.39 33.63
C TRP A 16 -62.55 11.24 34.66
N VAL A 17 -62.31 12.56 34.67
CA VAL A 17 -62.93 13.50 35.62
C VAL A 17 -64.47 13.53 35.54
N LEU A 18 -65.04 13.25 34.37
CA LEU A 18 -66.50 13.19 34.14
C LEU A 18 -67.09 11.77 34.28
N GLY A 19 -66.28 10.77 34.64
CA GLY A 19 -66.67 9.35 34.64
C GLY A 19 -67.26 8.82 35.95
N LYS A 20 -67.07 9.53 37.08
CA LYS A 20 -67.74 9.24 38.36
C LYS A 20 -68.74 10.36 38.65
N GLY A 21 -69.95 10.01 39.10
CA GLY A 21 -71.01 10.98 39.35
C GLY A 21 -70.64 11.97 40.46
N ALA A 22 -70.76 13.26 40.17
CA ALA A 22 -70.42 14.37 41.07
C ALA A 22 -71.48 14.58 42.19
N ALA A 23 -71.84 13.51 42.90
CA ALA A 23 -72.95 13.47 43.84
C ALA A 23 -72.56 13.09 45.29
N ASP A 24 -71.36 12.53 45.51
CA ASP A 24 -70.97 12.01 46.83
C ASP A 24 -69.43 12.06 47.09
N ILE A 25 -68.73 13.04 46.51
CA ILE A 25 -67.29 13.26 46.78
C ILE A 25 -67.16 14.15 48.02
N GLY A 26 -66.59 13.58 49.10
CA GLY A 26 -66.36 14.32 50.33
C GLY A 26 -65.34 15.45 50.15
N VAL A 27 -65.47 16.55 50.91
CA VAL A 27 -64.62 17.75 50.79
C VAL A 27 -63.12 17.44 50.82
N GLY A 28 -62.70 16.44 51.63
CA GLY A 28 -61.31 15.99 51.68
C GLY A 28 -60.80 15.34 50.38
N GLU A 29 -61.59 14.47 49.74
CA GLU A 29 -61.19 13.82 48.48
C GLU A 29 -61.11 14.84 47.33
N ALA A 30 -62.09 15.76 47.26
CA ALA A 30 -62.05 16.87 46.30
C ALA A 30 -60.81 17.76 46.49
N GLN A 31 -60.32 17.90 47.73
CA GLN A 31 -59.14 18.69 48.06
C GLN A 31 -57.83 17.97 47.78
N VAL A 32 -57.77 16.63 47.87
CA VAL A 32 -56.63 15.81 47.40
C VAL A 32 -56.53 15.85 45.88
N ILE A 33 -57.63 15.61 45.16
CA ILE A 33 -57.66 15.67 43.68
C ILE A 33 -57.27 17.08 43.19
N ALA A 34 -57.70 18.14 43.90
CA ALA A 34 -57.31 19.52 43.60
C ALA A 34 -55.86 19.88 43.99
N VAL A 35 -55.11 18.97 44.62
CA VAL A 35 -53.64 19.05 44.79
C VAL A 35 -52.96 18.26 43.67
N GLU A 36 -53.33 16.99 43.46
CA GLU A 36 -52.77 16.14 42.38
C GLU A 36 -52.89 16.79 41.00
N VAL A 37 -54.06 17.37 40.67
CA VAL A 37 -54.25 18.10 39.39
C VAL A 37 -53.32 19.31 39.28
N ARG A 38 -53.04 20.02 40.40
CA ARG A 38 -52.12 21.18 40.41
C ARG A 38 -50.65 20.78 40.35
N GLU A 39 -50.33 19.57 40.79
CA GLU A 39 -49.00 18.97 40.68
C GLU A 39 -48.76 18.54 39.24
N HIS A 40 -49.70 17.82 38.63
CA HIS A 40 -49.67 17.48 37.19
C HIS A 40 -49.76 18.70 36.26
N GLU A 41 -50.44 19.79 36.63
CA GLU A 41 -50.39 21.07 35.87
C GLU A 41 -48.98 21.69 35.93
N LYS A 42 -48.28 21.63 37.06
CA LYS A 42 -46.88 22.06 37.16
C LYS A 42 -45.93 21.17 36.36
N GLU A 43 -46.12 19.85 36.41
CA GLU A 43 -45.34 18.91 35.59
C GLU A 43 -45.54 19.21 34.10
N ALA A 44 -46.79 19.41 33.66
CA ALA A 44 -47.12 19.74 32.28
C ALA A 44 -46.54 21.09 31.84
N ASP A 45 -46.54 22.11 32.70
CA ASP A 45 -45.91 23.40 32.41
C ASP A 45 -44.37 23.35 32.46
N THR A 46 -43.79 22.50 33.30
CA THR A 46 -42.34 22.22 33.31
C THR A 46 -41.93 21.56 31.99
N VAL A 47 -42.58 20.45 31.61
CA VAL A 47 -42.34 19.76 30.32
C VAL A 47 -42.62 20.66 29.12
N ARG A 48 -43.57 21.60 29.22
CA ARG A 48 -43.85 22.60 28.19
C ARG A 48 -42.71 23.60 28.04
N THR A 49 -42.23 24.16 29.16
CA THR A 49 -41.11 25.12 29.15
C THR A 49 -39.77 24.47 28.79
N GLU A 50 -39.53 23.23 29.21
CA GLU A 50 -38.39 22.42 28.76
C GLU A 50 -38.46 22.12 27.26
N GLY A 51 -39.66 21.81 26.74
CA GLY A 51 -39.87 21.66 25.29
C GLY A 51 -39.66 22.95 24.51
N GLU A 52 -40.07 24.10 25.05
CA GLU A 52 -39.82 25.42 24.46
C GLU A 52 -38.32 25.79 24.46
N VAL A 53 -37.57 25.44 25.52
CA VAL A 53 -36.10 25.58 25.57
C VAL A 53 -35.41 24.66 24.56
N PHE A 54 -35.78 23.38 24.49
CA PHE A 54 -35.21 22.44 23.52
C PHE A 54 -35.41 22.91 22.07
N THR A 55 -36.58 23.50 21.74
CA THR A 55 -36.79 24.12 20.42
C THR A 55 -36.00 25.41 20.18
N ARG A 56 -35.49 26.05 21.23
CA ARG A 56 -34.63 27.24 21.14
C ARG A 56 -33.17 26.84 20.88
N GLU A 57 -32.66 25.87 21.63
CA GLU A 57 -31.30 25.33 21.47
C GLU A 57 -31.13 24.74 20.06
N TYR A 58 -32.13 24.00 19.57
CA TYR A 58 -32.16 23.49 18.19
C TYR A 58 -32.20 24.61 17.14
N ALA A 59 -32.81 25.76 17.45
CA ALA A 59 -32.84 26.93 16.56
C ALA A 59 -31.51 27.70 16.57
N GLU A 60 -30.81 27.77 17.70
CA GLU A 60 -29.49 28.41 17.82
C GLU A 60 -28.42 27.58 17.09
N ALA A 61 -28.40 26.25 17.25
CA ALA A 61 -27.58 25.35 16.42
C ALA A 61 -27.90 25.46 14.92
N SER A 62 -29.19 25.62 14.56
CA SER A 62 -29.61 25.86 13.18
C SER A 62 -29.11 27.21 12.63
N ILE A 63 -29.00 28.25 13.47
CA ILE A 63 -28.50 29.58 13.07
C ILE A 63 -27.02 29.52 12.72
N ASP A 64 -26.20 28.82 13.50
CA ASP A 64 -24.77 28.71 13.22
C ASP A 64 -24.48 27.80 12.01
N TYR A 65 -25.23 26.71 11.85
CA TYR A 65 -25.24 25.93 10.61
C TYR A 65 -25.60 26.79 9.37
N ILE A 66 -26.57 27.70 9.48
CA ILE A 66 -26.95 28.61 8.39
C ILE A 66 -25.82 29.61 8.07
N LYS A 67 -25.16 30.20 9.08
CA LYS A 67 -24.01 31.10 8.87
C LYS A 67 -22.87 30.40 8.14
N LEU A 68 -22.48 29.22 8.62
CA LEU A 68 -21.38 28.43 8.06
C LEU A 68 -21.71 27.99 6.63
N THR A 69 -22.94 27.53 6.38
CA THR A 69 -23.45 27.23 5.02
C THR A 69 -23.44 28.46 4.10
N GLN A 70 -23.64 29.67 4.63
CA GLN A 70 -23.57 30.91 3.84
C GLN A 70 -22.13 31.27 3.48
N GLN A 71 -21.19 31.22 4.43
CA GLN A 71 -19.76 31.44 4.20
C GLN A 71 -19.19 30.41 3.19
N TRP A 72 -19.62 29.15 3.30
CA TRP A 72 -19.25 28.07 2.39
C TRP A 72 -19.67 28.35 0.94
N ARG A 73 -20.90 28.84 0.72
CA ARG A 73 -21.35 29.26 -0.63
C ARG A 73 -20.60 30.48 -1.15
N GLU A 74 -20.23 31.42 -0.28
CA GLU A 74 -19.51 32.64 -0.68
C GLU A 74 -18.08 32.30 -1.15
N LEU A 75 -17.36 31.42 -0.44
CA LEU A 75 -16.09 30.88 -0.92
C LEU A 75 -16.23 29.99 -2.16
N GLN A 76 -17.24 29.12 -2.21
CA GLN A 76 -17.54 28.33 -3.42
C GLN A 76 -17.74 29.23 -4.64
N SER A 77 -18.47 30.35 -4.48
CA SER A 77 -18.68 31.34 -5.55
C SER A 77 -17.41 32.05 -5.99
N ARG A 78 -16.43 32.23 -5.08
CA ARG A 78 -15.11 32.78 -5.42
C ARG A 78 -14.30 31.77 -6.23
N PHE A 79 -14.24 30.49 -5.83
CA PHE A 79 -13.53 29.45 -6.60
C PHE A 79 -14.01 29.28 -8.05
N MET A 80 -15.30 29.52 -8.34
CA MET A 80 -15.81 29.48 -9.71
C MET A 80 -15.10 30.48 -10.66
N GLN A 81 -14.52 31.57 -10.13
CA GLN A 81 -13.77 32.55 -10.93
C GLN A 81 -12.48 31.98 -11.53
N TYR A 82 -11.91 30.93 -10.93
CA TYR A 82 -10.68 30.28 -11.40
C TYR A 82 -10.92 29.08 -12.33
N GLN A 83 -12.17 28.66 -12.53
CA GLN A 83 -12.50 27.49 -13.36
C GLN A 83 -12.61 27.80 -14.87
N LYS A 84 -12.68 29.07 -15.28
CA LYS A 84 -12.64 29.46 -16.70
C LYS A 84 -11.20 29.62 -17.21
N PRO A 85 -10.83 28.99 -18.34
CA PRO A 85 -9.57 29.32 -19.03
C PRO A 85 -9.55 30.79 -19.42
N THR A 86 -8.57 31.55 -18.92
CA THR A 86 -8.43 32.98 -19.26
C THR A 86 -7.67 33.13 -20.58
N GLU A 87 -8.37 32.90 -21.71
CA GLU A 87 -7.93 33.48 -22.97
C GLU A 87 -8.19 35.00 -22.95
N PRO A 88 -7.26 35.84 -23.46
CA PRO A 88 -7.50 37.27 -23.56
C PRO A 88 -8.44 37.55 -24.74
N GLU A 89 -9.72 37.85 -24.45
CA GLU A 89 -10.66 38.31 -25.46
C GLU A 89 -10.09 39.50 -26.24
N GLN A 90 -9.91 39.33 -27.56
CA GLN A 90 -9.70 40.46 -28.45
C GLN A 90 -11.00 41.27 -28.48
N ALA A 91 -10.91 42.55 -28.13
CA ALA A 91 -12.04 43.46 -28.01
C ALA A 91 -12.80 43.60 -29.35
N THR A 92 -13.81 42.76 -29.52
CA THR A 92 -14.84 42.87 -30.55
C THR A 92 -16.02 43.68 -30.01
N ALA A 93 -16.85 44.23 -30.90
CA ALA A 93 -17.93 45.14 -30.52
C ALA A 93 -18.98 44.44 -29.62
N PRO A 94 -19.66 45.18 -28.71
CA PRO A 94 -20.61 44.59 -27.77
C PRO A 94 -21.73 43.84 -28.49
N SER A 95 -21.82 42.53 -28.22
CA SER A 95 -22.79 41.61 -28.80
C SER A 95 -23.87 41.24 -27.79
N ASP A 96 -25.03 41.91 -27.86
CA ASP A 96 -26.35 41.49 -27.35
C ASP A 96 -26.40 40.66 -26.04
N GLY A 97 -25.74 41.13 -24.97
CA GLY A 97 -25.75 40.48 -23.65
C GLY A 97 -27.13 40.46 -22.95
N ASP A 98 -28.05 41.34 -23.34
CA ASP A 98 -29.38 41.50 -22.70
C ASP A 98 -30.42 40.45 -23.14
N ALA A 99 -30.06 39.49 -24.00
CA ALA A 99 -31.01 38.54 -24.57
C ALA A 99 -31.50 37.43 -23.60
N VAL A 100 -30.69 37.08 -22.58
CA VAL A 100 -30.91 35.89 -21.74
C VAL A 100 -32.08 36.05 -20.76
N THR A 101 -32.25 37.25 -20.18
CA THR A 101 -33.26 37.55 -19.14
C THR A 101 -34.66 37.88 -19.70
N ARG A 102 -34.86 37.80 -21.02
CA ARG A 102 -36.15 38.10 -21.64
C ARG A 102 -37.17 36.99 -21.38
N THR A 103 -38.08 37.25 -20.44
CA THR A 103 -39.21 36.38 -20.10
C THR A 103 -39.98 35.97 -21.35
N VAL A 104 -40.28 34.67 -21.47
CA VAL A 104 -40.83 34.08 -22.71
C VAL A 104 -42.26 34.56 -23.01
N VAL A 105 -43.03 34.90 -21.97
CA VAL A 105 -44.36 35.52 -22.08
C VAL A 105 -44.48 36.60 -20.99
N SER A 106 -45.08 37.73 -21.32
CA SER A 106 -45.28 38.85 -20.40
C SER A 106 -46.55 38.68 -19.56
N THR A 107 -46.43 38.87 -18.23
CA THR A 107 -47.56 38.77 -17.30
C THR A 107 -48.64 39.84 -17.56
N ALA A 108 -48.26 40.99 -18.13
CA ALA A 108 -49.19 42.04 -18.52
C ALA A 108 -50.06 41.63 -19.72
N ASP A 109 -49.46 40.93 -20.69
CA ASP A 109 -50.15 40.47 -21.90
C ASP A 109 -51.11 39.32 -21.59
N VAL A 110 -50.74 38.42 -20.67
CA VAL A 110 -51.67 37.41 -20.12
C VAL A 110 -52.81 38.07 -19.32
N SER A 111 -52.51 39.06 -18.47
CA SER A 111 -53.52 39.79 -17.68
C SER A 111 -54.53 40.59 -18.52
N SER A 112 -54.23 40.82 -19.80
CA SER A 112 -55.11 41.46 -20.78
C SER A 112 -56.20 40.51 -21.33
N ILE A 113 -56.02 39.20 -21.14
CA ILE A 113 -56.88 38.15 -21.73
C ILE A 113 -57.94 37.72 -20.70
N MET A 114 -59.18 38.17 -20.91
CA MET A 114 -60.31 37.88 -20.02
C MET A 114 -61.49 37.27 -20.81
N PHE A 115 -62.13 36.24 -20.24
CA PHE A 115 -63.29 35.54 -20.83
C PHE A 115 -64.59 35.81 -20.07
N SER A 116 -64.74 37.03 -19.56
CA SER A 116 -65.95 37.54 -18.90
C SER A 116 -66.92 38.24 -19.85
N ASP A 117 -66.44 38.65 -21.04
CA ASP A 117 -67.24 39.18 -22.14
C ASP A 117 -67.02 38.29 -23.37
N TYR A 118 -68.12 37.81 -23.95
CA TYR A 118 -68.06 36.91 -25.11
C TYR A 118 -67.83 37.66 -26.43
N SER A 119 -68.08 38.98 -26.48
CA SER A 119 -67.89 39.82 -27.67
C SER A 119 -66.45 39.82 -28.19
N HIS A 120 -65.48 39.65 -27.29
CA HIS A 120 -64.04 39.60 -27.59
C HIS A 120 -63.44 38.18 -27.42
N TYR A 121 -64.27 37.14 -27.21
CA TYR A 121 -63.81 35.79 -26.91
C TYR A 121 -62.91 35.22 -28.00
N GLU A 122 -63.31 35.34 -29.27
CA GLU A 122 -62.54 34.80 -30.40
C GLU A 122 -61.19 35.52 -30.58
N GLU A 123 -61.14 36.83 -30.33
CA GLU A 123 -59.90 37.61 -30.32
C GLU A 123 -58.98 37.19 -29.16
N ASN A 124 -59.53 36.98 -27.97
CA ASN A 124 -58.78 36.59 -26.78
C ASN A 124 -58.25 35.14 -26.86
N VAL A 125 -58.95 34.22 -27.53
CA VAL A 125 -58.41 32.89 -27.87
C VAL A 125 -57.28 33.01 -28.92
N ARG A 126 -57.39 33.90 -29.93
CA ARG A 126 -56.27 34.17 -30.85
C ARG A 126 -55.04 34.75 -30.15
N LYS A 127 -55.22 35.60 -29.12
CA LYS A 127 -54.11 36.10 -28.29
C LYS A 127 -53.40 34.96 -27.55
N LEU A 128 -54.15 34.05 -26.92
CA LEU A 128 -53.55 32.86 -26.28
C LEU A 128 -52.78 31.98 -27.27
N LEU A 129 -53.32 31.74 -28.46
CA LEU A 129 -52.62 31.02 -29.53
C LEU A 129 -51.30 31.72 -29.93
N GLY A 130 -51.29 33.05 -29.95
CA GLY A 130 -50.07 33.86 -30.12
C GLY A 130 -49.03 33.62 -29.02
N LEU A 131 -49.44 33.71 -27.75
CA LEU A 131 -48.55 33.48 -26.61
C LEU A 131 -48.02 32.03 -26.55
N LEU A 132 -48.81 31.02 -26.94
CA LEU A 132 -48.31 29.65 -27.11
C LEU A 132 -47.33 29.52 -28.29
N GLY A 133 -47.45 30.37 -29.31
CA GLY A 133 -46.43 30.55 -30.35
C GLY A 133 -45.11 31.08 -29.80
N GLU A 134 -45.15 32.05 -28.88
CA GLU A 134 -43.96 32.58 -28.18
C GLU A 134 -43.30 31.51 -27.29
N VAL A 135 -44.08 30.73 -26.55
CA VAL A 135 -43.55 29.59 -25.76
C VAL A 135 -42.93 28.52 -26.67
N ARG A 136 -43.57 28.21 -27.81
CA ARG A 136 -43.04 27.29 -28.83
C ARG A 136 -41.73 27.80 -29.45
N GLN A 137 -41.63 29.10 -29.70
CA GLN A 137 -40.38 29.73 -30.15
C GLN A 137 -39.30 29.69 -29.06
N GLY A 138 -39.68 29.86 -27.79
CA GLY A 138 -38.80 29.69 -26.63
C GLY A 138 -38.20 28.29 -26.54
N LEU A 139 -39.01 27.25 -26.76
CA LEU A 139 -38.55 25.84 -26.83
C LEU A 139 -37.63 25.56 -28.03
N GLN A 140 -37.76 26.33 -29.12
CA GLN A 140 -36.88 26.27 -30.30
C GLN A 140 -35.63 27.15 -30.21
N ALA A 141 -35.34 27.73 -29.03
CA ALA A 141 -34.14 28.54 -28.84
C ALA A 141 -32.85 27.72 -29.12
N PRO A 142 -31.82 28.29 -29.76
CA PRO A 142 -30.59 27.56 -30.11
C PRO A 142 -29.93 26.85 -28.92
N VAL A 143 -29.96 27.46 -27.73
CA VAL A 143 -29.42 26.89 -26.49
C VAL A 143 -30.12 25.60 -26.06
N LEU A 144 -31.42 25.44 -26.36
CA LEU A 144 -32.15 24.20 -26.13
C LEU A 144 -32.02 23.22 -27.30
N CYS A 145 -31.80 23.71 -28.52
CA CYS A 145 -31.63 22.87 -29.72
C CYS A 145 -30.17 22.44 -30.00
N GLY A 146 -29.22 22.89 -29.19
CA GLY A 146 -27.81 22.46 -29.20
C GLY A 146 -27.60 21.06 -28.62
N ARG A 147 -26.35 20.73 -28.25
CA ARG A 147 -26.03 19.41 -27.70
C ARG A 147 -26.48 19.23 -26.26
N GLU A 148 -26.50 17.98 -25.79
CA GLU A 148 -27.03 17.66 -24.45
C GLU A 148 -26.11 18.09 -23.30
N TYR A 149 -24.79 18.23 -23.53
CA TYR A 149 -23.78 18.52 -22.50
C TYR A 149 -23.15 19.92 -22.57
N GLU A 150 -23.82 20.87 -23.24
CA GLU A 150 -23.32 22.24 -23.46
C GLU A 150 -24.21 23.27 -22.73
N GLU A 151 -23.62 24.33 -22.17
CA GLU A 151 -24.34 25.51 -21.65
C GLU A 151 -25.45 25.23 -20.61
N PHE A 152 -25.25 24.24 -19.72
CA PHE A 152 -26.26 23.76 -18.76
C PHE A 152 -27.01 24.86 -17.99
N SER A 153 -26.34 25.93 -17.55
CA SER A 153 -26.98 27.06 -16.84
C SER A 153 -27.95 27.82 -17.76
N GLN A 154 -27.54 28.11 -19.00
CA GLN A 154 -28.40 28.81 -19.96
C GLN A 154 -29.58 27.92 -20.40
N GLN A 155 -29.38 26.60 -20.47
CA GLN A 155 -30.47 25.64 -20.66
C GLN A 155 -31.46 25.67 -19.48
N GLU A 156 -30.95 25.68 -18.24
CA GLU A 156 -31.76 25.74 -17.01
C GLU A 156 -32.59 27.03 -16.94
N ASP A 157 -31.95 28.19 -17.08
CA ASP A 157 -32.61 29.50 -17.06
C ASP A 157 -33.71 29.59 -18.13
N LYS A 158 -33.45 29.07 -19.33
CA LYS A 158 -34.44 29.10 -20.42
C LYS A 158 -35.61 28.13 -20.15
N LEU A 159 -35.34 26.91 -19.69
CA LEU A 159 -36.39 25.95 -19.31
C LEU A 159 -37.23 26.48 -18.14
N LYS A 160 -36.60 27.12 -17.15
CA LYS A 160 -37.28 27.76 -16.02
C LYS A 160 -38.21 28.88 -16.48
N SER A 161 -37.74 29.80 -17.33
CA SER A 161 -38.60 30.87 -17.87
C SER A 161 -39.76 30.34 -18.72
N ILE A 162 -39.55 29.24 -19.47
CA ILE A 162 -40.62 28.54 -20.21
C ILE A 162 -41.65 27.93 -19.23
N LYS A 163 -41.19 27.30 -18.15
CA LYS A 163 -42.05 26.71 -17.11
C LYS A 163 -42.90 27.77 -16.39
N GLU A 164 -42.30 28.92 -16.08
CA GLU A 164 -42.99 30.08 -15.50
C GLU A 164 -44.04 30.67 -16.45
N ALA A 165 -43.74 30.75 -17.76
CA ALA A 165 -44.69 31.15 -18.78
C ALA A 165 -45.86 30.16 -18.92
N LEU A 166 -45.60 28.86 -18.91
CA LEU A 166 -46.64 27.81 -18.94
C LEU A 166 -47.55 27.90 -17.71
N ALA A 167 -46.99 27.97 -16.50
CA ALA A 167 -47.77 28.11 -15.26
C ALA A 167 -48.62 29.40 -15.21
N THR A 168 -48.18 30.45 -15.92
CA THR A 168 -48.95 31.71 -16.06
C THR A 168 -50.09 31.59 -17.07
N LEU A 169 -49.93 30.81 -18.13
CA LEU A 169 -50.94 30.59 -19.18
C LEU A 169 -52.00 29.54 -18.81
N GLU A 170 -51.63 28.51 -18.06
CA GLU A 170 -52.48 27.39 -17.65
C GLU A 170 -53.91 27.81 -17.20
N PRO A 171 -54.10 28.67 -16.17
CA PRO A 171 -55.43 29.06 -15.72
C PRO A 171 -56.24 29.85 -16.75
N VAL A 172 -55.58 30.51 -17.71
CA VAL A 172 -56.23 31.32 -18.75
C VAL A 172 -56.64 30.44 -19.95
N VAL A 173 -55.86 29.40 -20.26
CA VAL A 173 -56.24 28.33 -21.20
C VAL A 173 -57.40 27.50 -20.64
N GLU A 174 -57.39 27.15 -19.35
CA GLU A 174 -58.54 26.53 -18.69
C GLU A 174 -59.77 27.43 -18.71
N ALA A 175 -59.64 28.73 -18.42
CA ALA A 175 -60.74 29.68 -18.48
C ALA A 175 -61.34 29.79 -19.90
N ALA A 176 -60.49 29.74 -20.93
CA ALA A 176 -60.94 29.69 -22.33
C ALA A 176 -61.78 28.44 -22.60
N GLU A 177 -61.28 27.24 -22.31
CA GLU A 177 -62.01 26.00 -22.61
C GLU A 177 -63.31 25.88 -21.81
N ASN A 178 -63.30 26.24 -20.52
CA ASN A 178 -64.50 26.23 -19.67
C ASN A 178 -65.60 27.18 -20.17
N GLN A 179 -65.24 28.35 -20.73
CA GLN A 179 -66.20 29.33 -21.23
C GLN A 179 -66.67 29.07 -22.68
N LYS A 180 -66.11 28.06 -23.37
CA LYS A 180 -66.39 27.76 -24.79
C LYS A 180 -67.87 27.62 -25.12
N GLU A 181 -68.62 26.83 -24.35
CA GLU A 181 -70.05 26.60 -24.64
C GLU A 181 -70.90 27.86 -24.38
N ASN A 182 -70.53 28.67 -23.38
CA ASN A 182 -71.20 29.94 -23.11
C ASN A 182 -70.95 30.96 -24.23
N ALA A 183 -69.70 31.04 -24.71
CA ALA A 183 -69.34 31.87 -25.85
C ALA A 183 -70.10 31.43 -27.11
N VAL A 184 -70.08 30.13 -27.45
CA VAL A 184 -70.78 29.60 -28.62
C VAL A 184 -72.29 29.88 -28.57
N ASN A 185 -72.94 29.76 -27.41
CA ASN A 185 -74.37 30.05 -27.25
C ASN A 185 -74.73 31.55 -27.32
N SER A 186 -73.74 32.44 -27.41
CA SER A 186 -73.94 33.90 -27.46
C SER A 186 -73.72 34.53 -28.85
N VAL A 187 -73.34 33.72 -29.85
CA VAL A 187 -72.92 34.15 -31.20
C VAL A 187 -73.72 33.37 -32.26
N SER A 188 -73.73 33.82 -33.53
CA SER A 188 -74.59 33.24 -34.57
C SER A 188 -74.23 31.79 -34.93
N ASP A 189 -75.20 31.02 -35.43
CA ASP A 189 -75.02 29.63 -35.92
C ASP A 189 -73.90 29.49 -36.99
N SER A 190 -73.61 30.56 -37.75
CA SER A 190 -72.55 30.60 -38.76
C SER A 190 -71.14 30.81 -38.19
N GLU A 191 -71.03 31.26 -36.94
CA GLU A 191 -69.79 31.69 -36.28
C GLU A 191 -69.39 30.70 -35.16
N ALA A 192 -70.39 30.07 -34.54
CA ALA A 192 -70.25 28.97 -33.60
C ALA A 192 -69.23 27.87 -34.02
N PRO A 193 -69.16 27.42 -35.29
CA PRO A 193 -68.16 26.42 -35.72
C PRO A 193 -66.72 26.95 -35.66
N ALA A 194 -66.50 28.23 -35.95
CA ALA A 194 -65.17 28.84 -35.91
C ALA A 194 -64.65 28.92 -34.47
N ILE A 195 -65.49 29.36 -33.52
CA ILE A 195 -65.16 29.39 -32.10
C ILE A 195 -64.83 27.98 -31.58
N ARG A 196 -65.64 26.97 -31.94
CA ARG A 196 -65.36 25.56 -31.58
C ARG A 196 -64.03 25.07 -32.14
N SER A 197 -63.72 25.37 -33.40
CA SER A 197 -62.45 24.97 -34.04
C SER A 197 -61.25 25.68 -33.43
N LEU A 198 -61.38 26.95 -33.04
CA LEU A 198 -60.27 27.75 -32.51
C LEU A 198 -59.88 27.32 -31.08
N VAL A 199 -60.86 26.97 -30.24
CA VAL A 199 -60.59 26.44 -28.89
C VAL A 199 -60.06 25.01 -28.94
N GLU A 200 -60.51 24.20 -29.90
CA GLU A 200 -59.90 22.88 -30.17
C GLU A 200 -58.44 23.03 -30.62
N GLN A 201 -58.13 24.00 -31.47
CA GLN A 201 -56.73 24.32 -31.81
C GLN A 201 -55.94 24.75 -30.57
N LEU A 202 -56.48 25.65 -29.73
CA LEU A 202 -55.84 26.08 -28.48
C LEU A 202 -55.48 24.87 -27.59
N LYS A 203 -56.40 23.93 -27.43
CA LYS A 203 -56.19 22.69 -26.66
C LYS A 203 -55.10 21.81 -27.26
N GLN A 204 -55.06 21.67 -28.58
CA GLN A 204 -54.04 20.89 -29.29
C GLN A 204 -52.66 21.54 -29.16
N ASP A 205 -52.55 22.85 -29.46
CA ASP A 205 -51.31 23.62 -29.32
C ASP A 205 -50.80 23.62 -27.86
N TRP A 206 -51.69 23.76 -26.86
CA TRP A 206 -51.37 23.64 -25.43
C TRP A 206 -50.77 22.26 -25.08
N SER A 207 -51.42 21.18 -25.52
CA SER A 207 -50.94 19.82 -25.27
C SER A 207 -49.60 19.53 -25.95
N GLN A 208 -49.36 20.12 -27.13
CA GLN A 208 -48.12 19.95 -27.87
C GLN A 208 -46.95 20.68 -27.21
N VAL A 209 -47.16 21.94 -26.77
CA VAL A 209 -46.11 22.75 -26.15
C VAL A 209 -45.70 22.18 -24.79
N ASN A 210 -46.65 21.75 -23.95
CA ASN A 210 -46.31 21.07 -22.69
C ASN A 210 -45.53 19.78 -22.93
N ARG A 211 -45.93 18.94 -23.90
CA ARG A 211 -45.19 17.72 -24.25
C ARG A 211 -43.77 17.99 -24.78
N GLN A 212 -43.58 19.08 -25.52
CA GLN A 212 -42.25 19.51 -25.99
C GLN A 212 -41.38 20.03 -24.84
N PHE A 213 -41.97 20.72 -23.86
CA PHE A 213 -41.28 21.11 -22.63
C PHE A 213 -40.89 19.89 -21.79
N ASP A 214 -41.80 18.95 -21.55
CA ASP A 214 -41.54 17.75 -20.75
C ASP A 214 -40.42 16.87 -21.34
N ASP A 215 -40.43 16.65 -22.66
CA ASP A 215 -39.35 15.94 -23.37
C ASP A 215 -38.01 16.66 -23.17
N ARG A 216 -37.97 17.98 -23.41
CA ARG A 216 -36.71 18.72 -23.37
C ARG A 216 -36.14 18.88 -21.97
N PHE A 217 -37.02 19.06 -20.98
CA PHE A 217 -36.68 19.10 -19.56
C PHE A 217 -36.18 17.73 -19.07
N SER A 218 -36.82 16.63 -19.49
CA SER A 218 -36.38 15.27 -19.17
C SER A 218 -34.99 14.97 -19.74
N ARG A 219 -34.72 15.38 -21.00
CA ARG A 219 -33.40 15.25 -21.63
C ARG A 219 -32.32 16.07 -20.93
N TRP A 220 -32.60 17.34 -20.60
CA TRP A 220 -31.69 18.19 -19.81
C TRP A 220 -31.40 17.58 -18.43
N SER A 221 -32.45 17.18 -17.69
CA SER A 221 -32.31 16.61 -16.35
C SER A 221 -31.49 15.32 -16.36
N ARG A 222 -31.65 14.47 -17.38
CA ARG A 222 -30.85 13.26 -17.57
C ARG A 222 -29.38 13.59 -17.86
N ALA A 223 -29.12 14.53 -18.78
CA ALA A 223 -27.76 14.92 -19.15
C ALA A 223 -27.02 15.56 -17.95
N VAL A 224 -27.69 16.43 -17.19
CA VAL A 224 -27.15 17.00 -15.94
C VAL A 224 -26.82 15.90 -14.92
N GLN A 225 -27.70 14.92 -14.70
CA GLN A 225 -27.43 13.80 -13.79
C GLN A 225 -26.26 12.93 -14.25
N GLN A 226 -26.20 12.58 -15.55
CA GLN A 226 -25.11 11.78 -16.12
C GLN A 226 -23.76 12.51 -16.03
N TRP A 227 -23.75 13.83 -16.31
CA TRP A 227 -22.57 14.68 -16.17
C TRP A 227 -22.10 14.82 -14.72
N GLN A 228 -23.03 15.05 -13.79
CA GLN A 228 -22.73 15.13 -12.35
C GLN A 228 -22.17 13.80 -11.81
N GLN A 229 -22.76 12.66 -12.18
CA GLN A 229 -22.26 11.35 -11.78
C GLN A 229 -20.87 11.09 -12.37
N PHE A 230 -20.67 11.33 -13.68
CA PHE A 230 -19.37 11.20 -14.34
C PHE A 230 -18.29 12.02 -13.64
N HIS A 231 -18.56 13.28 -13.29
CA HIS A 231 -17.62 14.12 -12.56
C HIS A 231 -17.37 13.66 -11.12
N CYS A 232 -18.37 13.11 -10.43
CA CYS A 232 -18.19 12.51 -9.11
C CYS A 232 -17.31 11.26 -9.19
N ASP A 233 -17.60 10.33 -10.11
CA ASP A 233 -16.82 9.11 -10.32
C ASP A 233 -15.36 9.45 -10.70
N MET A 234 -15.17 10.42 -11.59
CA MET A 234 -13.84 10.89 -12.01
C MET A 234 -13.05 11.51 -10.86
N ARG A 235 -13.68 12.36 -10.04
CA ARG A 235 -13.04 12.94 -8.85
C ARG A 235 -12.68 11.86 -7.84
N ASN A 236 -13.62 10.98 -7.50
CA ASN A 236 -13.45 9.94 -6.49
C ASN A 236 -12.32 8.97 -6.89
N LEU A 237 -12.30 8.52 -8.16
CA LEU A 237 -11.22 7.70 -8.72
C LEU A 237 -9.87 8.46 -8.75
N THR A 238 -9.88 9.77 -9.05
CA THR A 238 -8.65 10.59 -9.05
C THR A 238 -8.04 10.69 -7.66
N VAL A 239 -8.87 10.91 -6.63
CA VAL A 239 -8.44 10.97 -5.21
C VAL A 239 -7.89 9.62 -4.77
N TRP A 240 -8.61 8.53 -5.05
CA TRP A 240 -8.15 7.17 -4.70
C TRP A 240 -6.85 6.80 -5.42
N LEU A 241 -6.69 7.15 -6.71
CA LEU A 241 -5.44 6.91 -7.43
C LEU A 241 -4.26 7.63 -6.78
N THR A 242 -4.44 8.89 -6.33
CA THR A 242 -3.38 9.64 -5.64
C THR A 242 -3.03 9.00 -4.30
N ASP A 243 -4.00 8.52 -3.52
CA ASP A 243 -3.74 7.76 -2.29
C ASP A 243 -3.01 6.43 -2.57
N ALA A 244 -3.45 5.66 -3.57
CA ALA A 244 -2.83 4.40 -3.96
C ALA A 244 -1.38 4.61 -4.45
N GLU A 245 -1.13 5.60 -5.31
CA GLU A 245 0.20 5.99 -5.78
C GLU A 245 1.11 6.42 -4.62
N ASN A 246 0.57 7.15 -3.64
CA ASN A 246 1.29 7.53 -2.41
C ASN A 246 1.59 6.34 -1.51
N LYS A 247 0.63 5.43 -1.27
CA LYS A 247 0.83 4.18 -0.49
C LYS A 247 1.90 3.30 -1.12
N ILE A 248 1.83 3.12 -2.44
CA ILE A 248 2.85 2.41 -3.24
C ILE A 248 4.22 3.06 -3.09
N THR A 249 4.33 4.38 -3.29
CA THR A 249 5.61 5.12 -3.25
C THR A 249 6.21 5.14 -1.84
N ASN A 250 5.40 5.38 -0.81
CA ASN A 250 5.83 5.33 0.59
C ASN A 250 6.29 3.92 1.01
N SER A 251 5.77 2.85 0.40
CA SER A 251 6.27 1.50 0.63
C SER A 251 7.64 1.22 0.01
N LYS A 252 8.03 1.96 -1.05
CA LYS A 252 9.37 1.87 -1.67
C LYS A 252 10.44 2.68 -0.93
N ASN A 253 10.04 3.67 -0.12
CA ASN A 253 10.94 4.62 0.53
C ASN A 253 11.34 4.24 1.98
N LYS A 254 10.74 3.19 2.57
CA LYS A 254 11.03 2.75 3.94
C LYS A 254 12.23 1.79 4.01
N LEU A 255 13.43 2.34 3.83
CA LEU A 255 14.71 1.63 3.95
C LEU A 255 15.09 1.40 5.43
N GLY A 256 14.32 0.55 6.10
CA GLY A 256 14.59 0.10 7.47
C GLY A 256 13.34 -0.16 8.31
N ASN A 257 13.30 -1.32 8.96
CA ASN A 257 12.25 -1.80 9.86
C ASN A 257 10.83 -1.73 9.26
N ILE A 258 10.65 -2.47 8.17
CA ILE A 258 9.34 -2.68 7.55
C ILE A 258 8.56 -3.73 8.35
N ASP A 259 7.51 -3.28 9.03
CA ASP A 259 6.50 -4.14 9.64
C ASP A 259 5.76 -4.96 8.56
N LEU A 260 6.05 -6.27 8.51
CA LEU A 260 5.53 -7.19 7.49
C LEU A 260 4.00 -7.36 7.58
N GLU A 261 3.43 -7.32 8.79
CA GLU A 261 1.99 -7.43 8.99
C GLU A 261 1.28 -6.20 8.39
N LYS A 262 1.76 -4.99 8.70
CA LYS A 262 1.25 -3.74 8.11
C LYS A 262 1.46 -3.66 6.60
N VAL A 263 2.51 -4.28 6.06
CA VAL A 263 2.71 -4.37 4.61
C VAL A 263 1.74 -5.35 3.96
N ALA A 264 1.44 -6.49 4.59
CA ALA A 264 0.42 -7.42 4.13
C ALA A 264 -0.99 -6.80 4.19
N GLU A 265 -1.33 -6.10 5.29
CA GLU A 265 -2.57 -5.31 5.41
C GLU A 265 -2.69 -4.26 4.30
N CYS A 266 -1.68 -3.41 4.14
CA CYS A 266 -1.66 -2.37 3.09
C CYS A 266 -1.68 -2.95 1.67
N GLN A 267 -1.03 -4.09 1.42
CA GLN A 267 -1.12 -4.79 0.14
C GLN A 267 -2.54 -5.30 -0.14
N LYS A 268 -3.17 -5.93 0.85
CA LYS A 268 -4.55 -6.41 0.74
C LYS A 268 -5.53 -5.25 0.55
N GLU A 269 -5.37 -4.16 1.30
CA GLU A 269 -6.18 -2.95 1.18
C GLU A 269 -6.16 -2.39 -0.26
N LEU A 270 -4.99 -2.38 -0.91
CA LEU A 270 -4.84 -1.97 -2.30
C LEU A 270 -5.52 -2.96 -3.27
N GLU A 271 -5.38 -4.28 -3.06
CA GLU A 271 -6.03 -5.29 -3.89
C GLU A 271 -7.55 -5.26 -3.80
N ASP A 272 -8.12 -5.19 -2.59
CA ASP A 272 -9.56 -5.08 -2.36
C ASP A 272 -10.12 -3.78 -2.98
N ASN A 273 -9.41 -2.66 -2.86
CA ASN A 273 -9.81 -1.39 -3.49
C ASN A 273 -9.71 -1.40 -5.02
N VAL A 274 -8.71 -2.07 -5.61
CA VAL A 274 -8.62 -2.27 -7.06
C VAL A 274 -9.82 -3.07 -7.56
N ALA A 275 -10.22 -4.13 -6.84
CA ALA A 275 -11.41 -4.91 -7.20
C ALA A 275 -12.71 -4.07 -7.19
N VAL A 276 -12.86 -3.15 -6.23
CA VAL A 276 -13.99 -2.21 -6.17
C VAL A 276 -13.96 -1.21 -7.34
N HIS A 277 -12.85 -0.48 -7.50
CA HIS A 277 -12.75 0.61 -8.47
C HIS A 277 -12.75 0.14 -9.94
N GLN A 278 -12.45 -1.12 -10.21
CA GLN A 278 -12.52 -1.70 -11.56
C GLN A 278 -13.92 -1.53 -12.21
N THR A 279 -14.99 -1.55 -11.41
CA THR A 279 -16.36 -1.29 -11.91
C THR A 279 -16.58 0.19 -12.19
N THR A 280 -16.09 1.08 -11.31
CA THR A 280 -16.15 2.54 -11.47
C THR A 280 -15.44 2.98 -12.76
N VAL A 281 -14.24 2.45 -13.02
CA VAL A 281 -13.47 2.70 -14.25
C VAL A 281 -14.25 2.30 -15.50
N ALA A 282 -14.93 1.15 -15.49
CA ALA A 282 -15.75 0.71 -16.61
C ALA A 282 -16.97 1.61 -16.84
N SER A 283 -17.68 2.00 -15.76
CA SER A 283 -18.81 2.93 -15.80
C SER A 283 -18.41 4.31 -16.33
N LEU A 284 -17.29 4.83 -15.83
CA LEU A 284 -16.72 6.14 -16.19
C LEU A 284 -16.26 6.15 -17.66
N ASN A 285 -15.66 5.07 -18.16
CA ASN A 285 -15.29 4.97 -19.57
C ASN A 285 -16.50 4.88 -20.51
N ALA A 286 -17.55 4.16 -20.13
CA ALA A 286 -18.78 4.07 -20.91
C ALA A 286 -19.51 5.43 -20.95
N SER A 287 -19.83 5.99 -19.79
CA SER A 287 -20.51 7.29 -19.67
C SER A 287 -19.71 8.44 -20.27
N GLY A 288 -18.37 8.44 -20.10
CA GLY A 288 -17.48 9.40 -20.76
C GLY A 288 -17.48 9.28 -22.29
N GLN A 289 -17.58 8.08 -22.85
CA GLN A 289 -17.68 7.89 -24.31
C GLN A 289 -19.08 8.24 -24.86
N ASP A 290 -20.14 8.12 -24.07
CA ASP A 290 -21.46 8.69 -24.44
C ASP A 290 -21.41 10.22 -24.49
N ILE A 291 -20.87 10.85 -23.43
CA ILE A 291 -20.70 12.31 -23.33
C ILE A 291 -19.86 12.85 -24.49
N ILE A 292 -18.72 12.22 -24.82
CA ILE A 292 -17.82 12.59 -25.92
C ILE A 292 -18.52 12.64 -27.29
N GLN A 293 -19.59 11.86 -27.52
CA GLN A 293 -20.35 11.92 -28.78
C GLN A 293 -21.27 13.15 -28.82
N GLU A 294 -21.76 13.58 -27.66
CA GLU A 294 -22.77 14.62 -27.46
C GLU A 294 -22.20 15.94 -26.89
N THR A 295 -20.90 16.21 -27.11
CA THR A 295 -20.25 17.50 -26.77
C THR A 295 -19.44 18.05 -27.96
N SER A 296 -19.09 19.34 -27.93
CA SER A 296 -18.27 20.02 -28.95
C SER A 296 -16.94 19.32 -29.24
N MET A 297 -16.35 19.56 -30.41
CA MET A 297 -15.07 18.93 -30.79
C MET A 297 -13.94 19.24 -29.79
N PRO A 298 -13.62 20.50 -29.44
CA PRO A 298 -12.60 20.82 -28.42
C PRO A 298 -12.84 20.16 -27.06
N ASP A 299 -14.08 20.18 -26.57
CA ASP A 299 -14.41 19.58 -25.27
C ASP A 299 -14.30 18.05 -25.31
N SER A 300 -14.68 17.43 -26.43
CA SER A 300 -14.56 15.98 -26.65
C SER A 300 -13.10 15.51 -26.72
N GLU A 301 -12.19 16.36 -27.22
CA GLU A 301 -10.75 16.10 -27.25
C GLU A 301 -10.13 16.25 -25.86
N LEU A 302 -10.44 17.33 -25.13
CA LEU A 302 -10.01 17.54 -23.74
C LEU A 302 -10.52 16.44 -22.80
N LEU A 303 -11.77 16.00 -22.98
CA LEU A 303 -12.36 14.91 -22.21
C LEU A 303 -11.70 13.57 -22.55
N ARG A 304 -11.39 13.31 -23.82
CA ARG A 304 -10.63 12.12 -24.25
C ARG A 304 -9.22 12.11 -23.67
N GLU A 305 -8.53 13.25 -23.59
CA GLU A 305 -7.21 13.35 -22.94
C GLU A 305 -7.29 13.06 -21.43
N LYS A 306 -8.25 13.65 -20.72
CA LYS A 306 -8.49 13.39 -19.29
C LYS A 306 -8.75 11.91 -19.03
N LEU A 307 -9.60 11.28 -19.84
CA LEU A 307 -9.88 9.83 -19.76
C LEU A 307 -8.62 9.00 -20.03
N LEU A 308 -7.85 9.33 -21.07
CA LEU A 308 -6.61 8.61 -21.40
C LEU A 308 -5.59 8.67 -20.26
N HIS A 309 -5.41 9.84 -19.65
CA HIS A 309 -4.52 10.03 -18.50
C HIS A 309 -4.98 9.23 -17.27
N LEU A 310 -6.28 9.26 -16.96
CA LEU A 310 -6.86 8.54 -15.82
C LEU A 310 -6.78 7.02 -15.99
N ASN A 311 -7.04 6.51 -17.20
CA ASN A 311 -6.87 5.09 -17.52
C ASN A 311 -5.40 4.66 -17.51
N LYS A 312 -4.47 5.55 -17.86
CA LYS A 312 -3.04 5.27 -17.71
C LYS A 312 -2.66 5.13 -16.24
N ARG A 313 -3.00 6.10 -15.39
CA ARG A 313 -2.77 6.01 -13.92
C ARG A 313 -3.37 4.73 -13.32
N TRP A 314 -4.61 4.40 -13.70
CA TRP A 314 -5.25 3.14 -13.32
C TRP A 314 -4.44 1.91 -13.71
N THR A 315 -3.96 1.85 -14.95
CA THR A 315 -3.17 0.71 -15.46
C THR A 315 -1.81 0.63 -14.77
N ASP A 316 -1.13 1.78 -14.59
CA ASP A 316 0.16 1.89 -13.92
C ASP A 316 0.02 1.40 -12.45
N VAL A 317 -0.98 1.87 -11.70
CA VAL A 317 -1.31 1.40 -10.33
C VAL A 317 -1.64 -0.08 -10.29
N CYS A 318 -2.52 -0.59 -11.15
CA CYS A 318 -2.86 -2.02 -11.19
C CYS A 318 -1.63 -2.89 -11.47
N SER A 319 -0.73 -2.45 -12.35
CA SER A 319 0.50 -3.19 -12.66
C SER A 319 1.45 -3.24 -11.46
N GLU A 320 1.60 -2.13 -10.73
CA GLU A 320 2.50 -2.06 -9.57
C GLU A 320 1.93 -2.73 -8.33
N VAL A 321 0.60 -2.73 -8.09
CA VAL A 321 -0.02 -3.52 -7.02
C VAL A 321 0.24 -5.02 -7.22
N ASN A 322 0.09 -5.53 -8.45
CA ASN A 322 0.39 -6.92 -8.78
C ASN A 322 1.90 -7.23 -8.73
N ALA A 323 2.75 -6.32 -9.21
CA ALA A 323 4.20 -6.48 -9.12
C ALA A 323 4.69 -6.45 -7.66
N ARG A 324 4.10 -5.61 -6.81
CA ARG A 324 4.36 -5.54 -5.37
C ARG A 324 3.94 -6.83 -4.67
N LYS A 325 2.76 -7.38 -4.99
CA LYS A 325 2.31 -8.70 -4.51
C LYS A 325 3.36 -9.77 -4.78
N ALA A 326 3.77 -9.93 -6.04
CA ALA A 326 4.74 -10.95 -6.44
C ALA A 326 6.12 -10.77 -5.78
N ARG A 327 6.58 -9.53 -5.54
CA ARG A 327 7.81 -9.27 -4.78
C ARG A 327 7.68 -9.69 -3.31
N LEU A 328 6.55 -9.41 -2.67
CA LEU A 328 6.29 -9.79 -1.28
C LEU A 328 6.16 -11.31 -1.10
N GLU A 329 5.43 -11.98 -2.00
CA GLU A 329 5.27 -13.44 -1.99
C GLU A 329 6.61 -14.15 -2.20
N ASN A 330 7.40 -13.74 -3.22
CA ASN A 330 8.73 -14.31 -3.46
C ASN A 330 9.72 -14.03 -2.32
N GLY A 331 9.70 -12.82 -1.74
CA GLY A 331 10.57 -12.46 -0.61
C GLY A 331 10.22 -13.24 0.67
N CYS A 332 8.94 -13.45 0.95
CA CYS A 332 8.48 -14.30 2.05
C CYS A 332 8.92 -15.75 1.84
N MET A 333 8.72 -16.31 0.65
CA MET A 333 9.16 -17.67 0.30
C MET A 333 10.66 -17.85 0.48
N ALA A 334 11.49 -16.95 -0.05
CA ALA A 334 12.94 -17.00 0.10
C ALA A 334 13.40 -16.86 1.57
N THR A 335 12.65 -16.14 2.41
CA THR A 335 12.94 -16.03 3.85
C THR A 335 12.62 -17.35 4.58
N VAL A 336 11.52 -18.02 4.21
CA VAL A 336 11.17 -19.35 4.73
C VAL A 336 12.22 -20.38 4.29
N GLU A 337 12.54 -20.46 2.99
CA GLU A 337 13.55 -21.38 2.47
C GLU A 337 14.93 -21.18 3.15
N PHE A 338 15.35 -19.94 3.38
CA PHE A 338 16.58 -19.62 4.10
C PHE A 338 16.56 -20.08 5.57
N THR A 339 15.45 -19.84 6.29
CA THR A 339 15.32 -20.25 7.69
C THR A 339 15.19 -21.76 7.84
N GLU A 340 14.50 -22.45 6.93
CA GLU A 340 14.41 -23.91 6.91
C GLU A 340 15.78 -24.57 6.60
N GLU A 341 16.56 -24.08 5.62
CA GLU A 341 17.93 -24.59 5.38
C GLU A 341 18.87 -24.31 6.57
N MET A 342 18.68 -23.18 7.27
CA MET A 342 19.48 -22.82 8.46
C MET A 342 19.17 -23.74 9.64
N ASP A 343 17.89 -23.96 9.95
CA ASP A 343 17.44 -24.86 11.02
C ASP A 343 17.82 -26.32 10.73
N GLU A 344 17.72 -26.79 9.47
CA GLU A 344 18.12 -28.16 9.13
C GLU A 344 19.64 -28.37 9.34
N LEU A 345 20.47 -27.40 8.98
CA LEU A 345 21.91 -27.50 9.19
C LEU A 345 22.29 -27.36 10.68
N PHE A 346 21.59 -26.55 11.47
CA PHE A 346 21.77 -26.54 12.93
C PHE A 346 21.37 -27.87 13.57
N CYS A 347 20.22 -28.45 13.21
CA CYS A 347 19.81 -29.77 13.71
C CYS A 347 20.82 -30.86 13.34
N TRP A 348 21.36 -30.82 12.11
CA TRP A 348 22.42 -31.74 11.69
C TRP A 348 23.71 -31.57 12.49
N LEU A 349 24.11 -30.33 12.81
CA LEU A 349 25.25 -30.06 13.68
C LEU A 349 25.02 -30.58 15.10
N ASP A 350 23.85 -30.34 15.70
CA ASP A 350 23.48 -30.83 17.04
C ASP A 350 23.57 -32.37 17.14
N GLU A 351 22.94 -33.08 16.20
CA GLU A 351 23.00 -34.55 16.14
C GLU A 351 24.43 -35.07 15.98
N THR A 352 25.22 -34.40 15.15
CA THR A 352 26.55 -34.87 14.73
C THR A 352 27.59 -34.56 15.80
N GLU A 353 27.50 -33.41 16.48
CA GLU A 353 28.27 -33.12 17.69
C GLU A 353 27.95 -34.11 18.81
N HIS A 354 26.68 -34.45 19.03
CA HIS A 354 26.28 -35.49 19.99
C HIS A 354 26.86 -36.87 19.62
N LEU A 355 26.85 -37.23 18.33
CA LEU A 355 27.43 -38.48 17.83
C LEU A 355 28.96 -38.53 18.03
N ILE A 356 29.68 -37.45 17.71
CA ILE A 356 31.14 -37.35 17.88
C ILE A 356 31.52 -37.40 19.37
N ASN A 357 30.76 -36.72 20.22
CA ASN A 357 30.99 -36.70 21.68
C ASN A 357 30.51 -37.98 22.39
N SER A 358 29.93 -38.95 21.69
CA SER A 358 29.53 -40.22 22.29
C SER A 358 30.73 -41.03 22.78
N ASN A 359 30.61 -41.57 24.00
CA ASN A 359 31.60 -42.47 24.59
C ASN A 359 31.53 -43.84 23.90
N VAL A 360 32.70 -44.46 23.71
CA VAL A 360 32.85 -45.79 23.10
C VAL A 360 33.71 -46.66 24.01
N THR A 361 33.38 -47.94 24.18
CA THR A 361 34.23 -48.90 24.88
C THR A 361 35.34 -49.35 23.92
N PRO A 362 36.63 -49.00 24.12
CA PRO A 362 37.71 -49.28 23.16
C PRO A 362 38.00 -50.76 22.92
N ALA A 363 37.41 -51.66 23.71
CA ALA A 363 37.53 -53.11 23.62
C ALA A 363 36.24 -53.84 23.16
N ASP A 364 35.12 -53.13 22.95
CA ASP A 364 33.86 -53.73 22.50
C ASP A 364 33.72 -53.63 20.98
N ARG A 365 33.93 -54.75 20.28
CA ARG A 365 33.97 -54.75 18.81
C ARG A 365 32.63 -54.34 18.18
N GLU A 366 31.51 -54.80 18.71
CA GLU A 366 30.20 -54.54 18.09
C GLU A 366 29.80 -53.08 18.28
N VAL A 367 30.03 -52.51 19.46
CA VAL A 367 29.79 -51.09 19.74
C VAL A 367 30.70 -50.17 18.89
N ILE A 368 31.96 -50.55 18.65
CA ILE A 368 32.85 -49.76 17.79
C ILE A 368 32.46 -49.88 16.31
N ASP A 369 32.14 -51.08 15.80
CA ASP A 369 31.70 -51.27 14.41
C ASP A 369 30.41 -50.47 14.12
N ASP A 370 29.43 -50.50 15.03
CA ASP A 370 28.16 -49.76 14.89
C ASP A 370 28.33 -48.23 14.97
N LEU A 371 29.23 -47.75 15.85
CA LEU A 371 29.51 -46.31 15.95
C LEU A 371 30.33 -45.81 14.75
N LEU A 372 31.36 -46.56 14.33
CA LEU A 372 32.16 -46.22 13.15
C LEU A 372 31.29 -46.12 11.90
N LYS A 373 30.31 -47.02 11.74
CA LYS A 373 29.34 -46.92 10.65
C LYS A 373 28.60 -45.57 10.68
N LYS A 374 27.99 -45.19 11.79
CA LYS A 374 27.23 -43.92 11.92
C LYS A 374 28.10 -42.69 11.67
N VAL A 375 29.35 -42.70 12.15
CA VAL A 375 30.29 -41.59 11.92
C VAL A 375 30.71 -41.53 10.45
N LYS A 376 30.87 -42.68 9.76
CA LYS A 376 31.12 -42.73 8.31
C LYS A 376 29.92 -42.35 7.44
N ASP A 377 28.71 -42.66 7.88
CA ASP A 377 27.49 -42.17 7.24
C ASP A 377 27.52 -40.61 7.24
N ARG A 378 27.80 -39.99 8.40
CA ARG A 378 28.01 -38.52 8.52
C ARG A 378 29.23 -37.98 7.76
N GLU A 379 30.33 -38.73 7.69
CA GLU A 379 31.51 -38.40 6.87
C GLU A 379 31.15 -38.28 5.37
N SER A 380 30.24 -39.13 4.89
CA SER A 380 29.75 -39.07 3.50
C SER A 380 28.83 -37.87 3.22
N GLU A 381 28.11 -37.38 4.23
CA GLU A 381 27.21 -36.22 4.14
C GLU A 381 27.97 -34.88 4.07
N LEU A 382 29.22 -34.82 4.54
CA LEU A 382 30.01 -33.59 4.65
C LEU A 382 30.06 -32.76 3.37
N SER A 383 30.24 -33.38 2.20
CA SER A 383 30.28 -32.65 0.93
C SER A 383 28.95 -32.01 0.55
N SER A 384 27.81 -32.60 0.96
CA SER A 384 26.49 -32.02 0.72
C SER A 384 26.21 -30.88 1.70
N ARG A 385 26.49 -31.10 3.00
CA ARG A 385 26.28 -30.11 4.06
C ARG A 385 27.18 -28.88 3.90
N HIS A 386 28.39 -29.05 3.36
CA HIS A 386 29.25 -27.92 3.00
C HIS A 386 28.64 -27.03 1.91
N ASN A 387 27.94 -27.61 0.92
CA ASN A 387 27.27 -26.83 -0.11
C ASN A 387 26.10 -26.02 0.46
N SER A 388 25.33 -26.58 1.40
CA SER A 388 24.30 -25.84 2.15
C SER A 388 24.90 -24.70 3.00
N LEU A 389 26.05 -24.92 3.65
CA LEU A 389 26.75 -23.84 4.35
C LEU A 389 27.19 -22.72 3.38
N LEU A 390 27.63 -23.05 2.16
CA LEU A 390 27.96 -22.07 1.14
C LEU A 390 26.71 -21.35 0.57
N SER A 391 25.58 -22.05 0.46
CA SER A 391 24.26 -21.50 0.14
C SER A 391 23.84 -20.45 1.18
N LEU A 392 23.72 -20.87 2.44
CA LEU A 392 23.34 -20.03 3.57
C LEU A 392 24.26 -18.82 3.74
N ASN A 393 25.58 -19.02 3.67
CA ASN A 393 26.52 -17.89 3.69
C ASN A 393 26.26 -16.94 2.52
N SER A 394 26.05 -17.44 1.29
CA SER A 394 25.80 -16.57 0.12
C SER A 394 24.45 -15.87 0.15
N VAL A 395 23.40 -16.45 0.76
CA VAL A 395 22.09 -15.81 0.95
C VAL A 395 22.15 -14.79 2.08
N GLY A 396 22.76 -15.15 3.22
CA GLY A 396 23.06 -14.21 4.29
C GLY A 396 23.86 -13.00 3.80
N ASP A 397 24.91 -13.23 3.02
CA ASP A 397 25.73 -12.17 2.43
C ASP A 397 24.94 -11.26 1.47
N GLN A 398 23.80 -11.71 0.92
CA GLN A 398 22.85 -10.86 0.18
C GLN A 398 21.91 -10.08 1.12
N ILE A 399 21.34 -10.75 2.14
CA ILE A 399 20.49 -10.12 3.16
C ILE A 399 21.25 -9.01 3.91
N MET A 400 22.56 -9.19 4.15
CA MET A 400 23.44 -8.20 4.77
C MET A 400 23.71 -6.97 3.90
N LYS A 401 23.52 -7.07 2.58
CA LYS A 401 23.65 -5.98 1.59
C LYS A 401 22.31 -5.31 1.27
N ASP A 402 21.18 -5.94 1.58
CA ASP A 402 19.85 -5.35 1.44
C ASP A 402 19.64 -4.26 2.51
N GLN A 403 19.15 -3.10 2.06
CA GLN A 403 18.91 -1.91 2.88
C GLN A 403 17.48 -1.84 3.44
N SER A 404 16.60 -2.79 3.07
CA SER A 404 15.25 -2.91 3.62
C SER A 404 15.21 -3.75 4.91
N THR A 405 16.16 -4.68 5.07
CA THR A 405 16.31 -5.54 6.27
C THR A 405 16.67 -4.71 7.51
N SER A 406 16.05 -5.02 8.65
CA SER A 406 16.36 -4.36 9.94
C SER A 406 17.81 -4.58 10.37
N ASP A 407 18.42 -3.60 11.04
CA ASP A 407 19.73 -3.76 11.70
C ASP A 407 19.72 -4.89 12.73
N THR A 408 18.59 -5.13 13.41
CA THR A 408 18.45 -6.23 14.38
C THR A 408 18.49 -7.59 13.68
N ASP A 409 17.74 -7.77 12.61
CA ASP A 409 17.67 -9.04 11.89
C ASP A 409 19.00 -9.34 11.19
N ARG A 410 19.63 -8.31 10.60
CA ARG A 410 21.01 -8.39 10.07
C ARG A 410 22.03 -8.75 11.17
N HIS A 411 21.88 -8.26 12.40
CA HIS A 411 22.76 -8.66 13.51
C HIS A 411 22.53 -10.12 13.95
N ASN A 412 21.28 -10.55 14.05
CA ASN A 412 20.92 -11.92 14.44
C ASN A 412 21.44 -12.93 13.40
N ILE A 413 21.06 -12.77 12.12
CA ILE A 413 21.48 -13.63 11.01
C ILE A 413 23.01 -13.70 10.91
N GLN A 414 23.72 -12.58 11.08
CA GLN A 414 25.18 -12.57 11.09
C GLN A 414 25.77 -13.36 12.27
N THR A 415 25.12 -13.34 13.43
CA THR A 415 25.55 -14.06 14.64
C THR A 415 25.28 -15.57 14.51
N ASP A 416 24.14 -15.95 13.95
CA ASP A 416 23.76 -17.34 13.70
C ASP A 416 24.67 -17.95 12.63
N LEU A 417 24.92 -17.25 11.52
CA LEU A 417 25.88 -17.68 10.49
C LEU A 417 27.30 -17.81 11.06
N ASN A 418 27.78 -16.86 11.87
CA ASN A 418 29.10 -16.98 12.51
C ASN A 418 29.18 -18.24 13.38
N THR A 419 28.17 -18.44 14.24
CA THR A 419 28.06 -19.62 15.13
C THR A 419 28.05 -20.92 14.31
N MET A 420 27.29 -20.96 13.21
CA MET A 420 27.21 -22.11 12.31
C MET A 420 28.55 -22.42 11.61
N ASN A 421 29.28 -21.40 11.13
CA ASN A 421 30.58 -21.58 10.50
C ASN A 421 31.66 -22.06 11.51
N GLU A 422 31.64 -21.55 12.74
CA GLU A 422 32.53 -22.01 13.82
C GLU A 422 32.25 -23.48 14.18
N ARG A 423 30.98 -23.83 14.44
CA ARG A 423 30.54 -25.22 14.71
C ARG A 423 30.88 -26.16 13.57
N TRP A 424 30.58 -25.77 12.32
CA TRP A 424 30.95 -26.53 11.12
C TRP A 424 32.44 -26.83 11.05
N THR A 425 33.29 -25.85 11.34
CA THR A 425 34.76 -26.01 11.29
C THR A 425 35.24 -27.02 12.34
N ALA A 426 34.64 -27.02 13.54
CA ALA A 426 34.92 -28.02 14.58
C ALA A 426 34.40 -29.42 14.20
N VAL A 427 33.16 -29.53 13.72
CA VAL A 427 32.54 -30.81 13.34
C VAL A 427 33.26 -31.47 12.15
N SER A 428 33.53 -30.71 11.09
CA SER A 428 34.17 -31.24 9.88
C SER A 428 35.62 -31.69 10.07
N SER A 429 36.32 -31.17 11.08
CA SER A 429 37.64 -31.68 11.50
C SER A 429 37.53 -32.89 12.44
N ALA A 430 36.55 -32.88 13.36
CA ALA A 430 36.39 -33.96 14.35
C ALA A 430 35.82 -35.28 13.79
N ILE A 431 35.06 -35.27 12.69
CA ILE A 431 34.52 -36.51 12.07
C ILE A 431 35.66 -37.44 11.59
N PRO A 432 36.62 -37.00 10.74
CA PRO A 432 37.75 -37.85 10.34
C PRO A 432 38.62 -38.33 11.51
N GLU A 433 38.82 -37.48 12.53
CA GLU A 433 39.56 -37.86 13.74
C GLU A 433 38.84 -38.98 14.51
N LYS A 434 37.51 -38.88 14.69
CA LYS A 434 36.69 -39.92 15.33
C LYS A 434 36.70 -41.22 14.51
N CYS A 435 36.59 -41.14 13.18
CA CYS A 435 36.76 -42.30 12.28
C CYS A 435 38.12 -42.99 12.51
N GLN A 436 39.22 -42.23 12.47
CA GLN A 436 40.57 -42.76 12.65
C GLN A 436 40.78 -43.36 14.07
N GLN A 437 40.19 -42.77 15.10
CA GLN A 437 40.21 -43.28 16.47
C GLN A 437 39.52 -44.65 16.56
N LEU A 438 38.29 -44.77 16.03
CA LEU A 438 37.50 -46.00 16.06
C LEU A 438 38.17 -47.12 15.23
N GLU A 439 38.73 -46.80 14.06
CA GLU A 439 39.54 -47.74 13.27
C GLU A 439 40.85 -48.15 13.96
N SER A 440 41.41 -47.30 14.83
CA SER A 440 42.56 -47.65 15.68
C SER A 440 42.16 -48.64 16.76
N TYR A 441 41.01 -48.46 17.41
CA TYR A 441 40.47 -49.40 18.39
C TYR A 441 40.10 -50.75 17.75
N LEU A 442 39.40 -50.77 16.61
CA LEU A 442 39.10 -52.03 15.90
C LEU A 442 40.37 -52.80 15.53
N ARG A 443 41.41 -52.15 15.01
CA ARG A 443 42.69 -52.81 14.70
C ARG A 443 43.36 -53.40 15.94
N LYS A 444 43.32 -52.72 17.09
CA LYS A 444 43.84 -53.26 18.37
C LYS A 444 43.02 -54.47 18.82
N VAL A 445 41.69 -54.40 18.79
CA VAL A 445 40.79 -55.49 19.18
C VAL A 445 40.94 -56.71 18.27
N HIS A 446 40.97 -56.51 16.94
CA HIS A 446 41.18 -57.60 15.98
C HIS A 446 42.56 -58.24 16.14
N SER A 447 43.61 -57.43 16.40
CA SER A 447 44.96 -57.96 16.69
C SER A 447 44.98 -58.80 17.97
N LEU A 448 44.36 -58.31 19.05
CA LEU A 448 44.27 -59.05 20.32
C LEU A 448 43.48 -60.35 20.14
N GLN A 449 42.32 -60.31 19.48
CA GLN A 449 41.48 -61.50 19.21
C GLN A 449 42.22 -62.52 18.32
N ALA A 450 43.02 -62.07 17.35
CA ALA A 450 43.84 -62.97 16.53
C ALA A 450 44.97 -63.61 17.34
N GLU A 451 45.71 -62.84 18.15
CA GLU A 451 46.77 -63.35 19.04
C GLU A 451 46.21 -64.33 20.07
N LEU A 452 45.06 -64.00 20.68
CA LEU A 452 44.39 -64.84 21.68
C LEU A 452 43.92 -66.16 21.07
N LYS A 453 43.33 -66.12 19.87
CA LYS A 453 42.90 -67.32 19.14
C LYS A 453 44.06 -68.21 18.69
N GLU A 454 45.19 -67.63 18.28
CA GLU A 454 46.38 -68.40 17.92
C GLU A 454 47.03 -69.05 19.16
N LEU A 455 47.20 -68.27 20.24
CA LEU A 455 47.86 -68.72 21.46
C LEU A 455 47.02 -69.72 22.25
N SER A 456 45.68 -69.56 22.31
CA SER A 456 44.79 -70.53 22.96
C SER A 456 44.79 -71.88 22.24
N ALA A 457 44.73 -71.89 20.91
CA ALA A 457 44.83 -73.11 20.12
C ALA A 457 46.19 -73.81 20.31
N TRP A 458 47.29 -73.04 20.35
CA TRP A 458 48.62 -73.59 20.63
C TRP A 458 48.75 -74.12 22.06
N LEU A 459 48.27 -73.38 23.07
CA LEU A 459 48.31 -73.78 24.47
C LEU A 459 47.47 -75.03 24.72
N HIS A 460 46.25 -75.10 24.19
CA HIS A 460 45.40 -76.28 24.31
C HIS A 460 46.10 -77.53 23.77
N SER A 461 46.60 -77.46 22.53
CA SER A 461 47.34 -78.56 21.87
C SER A 461 48.61 -78.96 22.65
N THR A 462 49.33 -77.98 23.20
CA THR A 462 50.60 -78.21 23.92
C THR A 462 50.35 -78.76 25.33
N LYS A 463 49.28 -78.32 26.00
CA LYS A 463 48.82 -78.83 27.30
C LYS A 463 48.32 -80.26 27.19
N GLU A 464 47.57 -80.59 26.13
CA GLU A 464 47.17 -81.97 25.81
C GLU A 464 48.38 -82.88 25.55
N LEU A 465 49.34 -82.43 24.73
CA LEU A 465 50.56 -83.18 24.45
C LEU A 465 51.39 -83.45 25.71
N LEU A 466 51.62 -82.43 26.55
CA LEU A 466 52.41 -82.57 27.77
C LEU A 466 51.70 -83.44 28.82
N THR A 467 50.40 -83.26 29.04
CA THR A 467 49.64 -84.09 30.00
C THR A 467 49.55 -85.55 29.55
N THR A 468 49.32 -85.80 28.26
CA THR A 468 49.31 -87.16 27.69
C THR A 468 50.66 -87.86 27.85
N LYS A 469 51.78 -87.14 27.73
CA LYS A 469 53.13 -87.70 27.89
C LYS A 469 53.59 -87.83 29.36
N HIS A 470 53.08 -87.02 30.27
CA HIS A 470 53.35 -87.16 31.71
C HIS A 470 52.57 -88.35 32.34
N GLY A 471 51.57 -88.90 31.62
CA GLY A 471 50.67 -89.94 32.08
C GLY A 471 51.15 -91.40 31.99
N HIS A 472 52.44 -91.69 31.77
CA HIS A 472 52.91 -93.08 31.76
C HIS A 472 54.36 -93.31 32.22
N VAL A 473 54.50 -93.77 33.47
CA VAL A 473 55.66 -94.56 33.94
C VAL A 473 55.14 -95.75 34.73
N ASP A 474 54.80 -96.85 34.05
CA ASP A 474 55.26 -98.19 34.46
C ASP A 474 54.92 -99.30 33.44
N SER A 475 55.82 -100.29 33.34
CA SER A 475 55.63 -101.62 32.74
C SER A 475 55.49 -101.79 31.20
N VAL A 476 56.63 -101.70 30.51
CA VAL A 476 57.25 -102.81 29.70
C VAL A 476 56.46 -103.45 28.52
N THR A 477 57.11 -103.45 27.34
CA THR A 477 56.88 -104.23 26.10
C THR A 477 55.55 -104.10 25.34
N SER A 478 55.57 -103.34 24.24
CA SER A 478 55.44 -103.95 22.90
C SER A 478 56.08 -103.06 21.82
N SER A 479 56.52 -103.71 20.74
CA SER A 479 56.65 -103.10 19.41
C SER A 479 55.31 -102.47 18.99
N ASP A 480 55.32 -101.22 18.50
CA ASP A 480 55.32 -100.95 17.05
C ASP A 480 55.75 -99.51 16.75
N GLU A 481 56.31 -99.28 15.56
CA GLU A 481 56.94 -98.01 15.17
C GLU A 481 55.98 -97.07 14.42
N GLN A 482 55.33 -96.13 15.11
CA GLN A 482 54.85 -94.89 14.47
C GLN A 482 54.72 -93.74 15.49
N ASP A 483 55.31 -92.59 15.17
CA ASP A 483 55.13 -91.27 15.82
C ASP A 483 54.99 -91.23 17.35
N SER A 484 55.89 -91.94 18.05
CA SER A 484 56.28 -91.50 19.40
C SER A 484 57.07 -90.19 19.30
N VAL A 485 56.35 -89.06 19.13
CA VAL A 485 56.92 -87.71 19.20
C VAL A 485 57.61 -87.54 20.55
N VAL A 486 58.94 -87.59 20.53
CA VAL A 486 59.79 -87.25 21.67
C VAL A 486 59.80 -85.74 21.77
N VAL A 487 59.15 -85.20 22.80
CA VAL A 487 59.22 -83.79 23.13
C VAL A 487 60.64 -83.51 23.66
N ASP A 488 61.56 -83.19 22.75
CA ASP A 488 62.91 -82.79 23.14
C ASP A 488 62.84 -81.51 23.99
N ARG A 489 63.61 -81.53 25.09
CA ARG A 489 63.68 -80.42 26.04
C ARG A 489 64.08 -79.12 25.36
N ARG A 490 65.03 -79.13 24.42
CA ARG A 490 65.47 -77.89 23.76
C ARG A 490 64.31 -77.33 22.95
N THR A 491 63.79 -78.07 21.98
CA THR A 491 62.68 -77.61 21.13
C THR A 491 61.43 -77.19 21.91
N MET A 492 61.06 -77.83 23.03
CA MET A 492 59.97 -77.35 23.90
C MET A 492 60.33 -76.03 24.61
N ASN A 493 61.53 -75.91 25.16
CA ASN A 493 61.98 -74.70 25.84
C ASN A 493 62.23 -73.53 24.87
N ASP A 494 62.68 -73.82 23.66
CA ASP A 494 62.89 -72.88 22.57
C ASP A 494 61.53 -72.40 22.03
N ALA A 495 60.54 -73.30 21.88
CA ALA A 495 59.16 -72.94 21.53
C ALA A 495 58.51 -72.05 22.61
N LEU A 496 58.71 -72.36 23.89
CA LEU A 496 58.25 -71.50 25.00
C LEU A 496 58.97 -70.16 25.01
N THR A 497 60.28 -70.11 24.76
CA THR A 497 61.02 -68.85 24.66
C THR A 497 60.52 -68.00 23.47
N ALA A 498 60.24 -68.64 22.34
CA ALA A 498 59.69 -67.99 21.14
C ALA A 498 58.21 -67.57 21.30
N ARG A 499 57.44 -68.17 22.23
CA ARG A 499 56.05 -67.80 22.53
C ARG A 499 55.91 -66.88 23.75
N GLN A 500 56.92 -66.80 24.61
CA GLN A 500 56.95 -65.89 25.77
C GLN A 500 56.82 -64.42 25.33
N THR A 501 57.43 -64.04 24.21
CA THR A 501 57.27 -62.70 23.61
C THR A 501 55.84 -62.44 23.16
N ASN A 502 55.13 -63.45 22.64
CA ASN A 502 53.76 -63.31 22.17
C ASN A 502 52.74 -63.22 23.32
N ILE A 503 52.87 -64.02 24.38
CA ILE A 503 52.00 -63.91 25.57
C ILE A 503 52.25 -62.60 26.34
N THR A 504 53.50 -62.11 26.41
CA THR A 504 53.81 -60.79 26.98
C THR A 504 53.17 -59.69 26.14
N ARG A 505 53.37 -59.71 24.80
CA ARG A 505 52.75 -58.73 23.89
C ARG A 505 51.22 -58.72 23.96
N LEU A 506 50.58 -59.89 24.05
CA LEU A 506 49.13 -60.01 24.23
C LEU A 506 48.66 -59.36 25.54
N ASN A 507 49.35 -59.62 26.64
CA ASN A 507 49.01 -59.02 27.93
C ASN A 507 49.25 -57.50 27.95
N ASP A 508 50.32 -57.01 27.31
CA ASP A 508 50.56 -55.57 27.15
C ASP A 508 49.49 -54.92 26.25
N ASN A 509 49.09 -55.57 25.15
CA ASN A 509 48.00 -55.15 24.27
C ASN A 509 46.65 -55.08 25.01
N HIS A 510 46.33 -56.12 25.79
CA HIS A 510 45.11 -56.15 26.61
C HIS A 510 45.12 -55.06 27.69
N LYS A 511 46.23 -54.93 28.42
CA LYS A 511 46.40 -53.90 29.47
C LYS A 511 46.34 -52.48 28.90
N ALA A 512 46.82 -52.27 27.67
CA ALA A 512 46.64 -51.00 26.97
C ALA A 512 45.18 -50.73 26.63
N LEU A 513 44.40 -51.74 26.22
CA LEU A 513 42.95 -51.61 26.00
C LEU A 513 42.15 -51.42 27.30
N VAL A 514 42.55 -52.06 28.41
CA VAL A 514 42.01 -51.76 29.76
C VAL A 514 42.26 -50.29 30.11
N SER A 515 43.51 -49.85 30.03
CA SER A 515 43.90 -48.48 30.35
C SER A 515 43.18 -47.43 29.48
N GLU A 516 42.92 -47.75 28.21
CA GLU A 516 42.17 -46.89 27.30
C GLU A 516 40.66 -46.88 27.61
N SER A 517 40.10 -48.00 28.07
CA SER A 517 38.71 -48.08 28.52
C SER A 517 38.50 -47.29 29.81
N ASP A 518 39.43 -47.41 30.76
CA ASP A 518 39.43 -46.65 32.02
C ASP A 518 39.47 -45.13 31.77
N ARG A 519 40.23 -44.68 30.75
CA ARG A 519 40.25 -43.26 30.31
C ARG A 519 38.89 -42.76 29.81
N CYS A 520 38.02 -43.64 29.33
CA CYS A 520 36.64 -43.34 28.95
C CYS A 520 35.63 -43.60 30.08
N ASN A 521 36.07 -43.96 31.30
CA ASN A 521 35.24 -44.42 32.42
C ASN A 521 34.40 -45.67 32.08
N LEU A 522 34.90 -46.53 31.20
CA LEU A 522 34.24 -47.75 30.73
C LEU A 522 35.11 -48.98 31.05
N SER A 523 34.49 -50.14 31.23
CA SER A 523 35.19 -51.39 31.48
C SER A 523 35.29 -52.25 30.21
N VAL A 524 36.33 -53.06 30.12
CA VAL A 524 36.51 -54.04 29.03
C VAL A 524 35.38 -55.09 29.09
N PRO A 525 34.87 -55.57 27.94
CA PRO A 525 33.86 -56.63 27.94
C PRO A 525 34.28 -57.85 28.77
N SER A 526 33.41 -58.27 29.69
CA SER A 526 33.69 -59.34 30.65
C SER A 526 34.10 -60.67 29.99
N GLU A 527 33.63 -60.94 28.77
CA GLU A 527 34.03 -62.12 27.99
C GLU A 527 35.49 -62.04 27.52
N LEU A 528 35.96 -60.88 27.06
CA LEU A 528 37.35 -60.69 26.64
C LEU A 528 38.32 -60.79 27.83
N GLN A 529 37.93 -60.22 28.98
CA GLN A 529 38.67 -60.40 30.25
C GLN A 529 38.75 -61.89 30.62
N ARG A 530 37.63 -62.63 30.55
CA ARG A 530 37.55 -64.07 30.81
C ARG A 530 38.43 -64.89 29.87
N GLU A 531 38.49 -64.54 28.59
CA GLU A 531 39.37 -65.18 27.61
C GLU A 531 40.86 -64.98 27.95
N VAL A 532 41.27 -63.76 28.29
CA VAL A 532 42.67 -63.44 28.66
C VAL A 532 43.08 -64.12 29.98
N ASP A 533 42.21 -64.12 30.99
CA ASP A 533 42.48 -64.80 32.26
C ASP A 533 42.62 -66.32 32.08
N THR A 534 41.79 -66.91 31.22
CA THR A 534 41.88 -68.34 30.87
C THR A 534 43.19 -68.64 30.13
N LEU A 535 43.58 -67.79 29.17
CA LEU A 535 44.83 -67.94 28.42
C LEU A 535 46.07 -67.91 29.33
N ASN A 536 46.09 -66.99 30.30
CA ASN A 536 47.20 -66.87 31.25
C ASN A 536 47.30 -68.08 32.18
N ALA A 537 46.17 -68.60 32.69
CA ALA A 537 46.15 -69.82 33.50
C ALA A 537 46.60 -71.07 32.72
N ASP A 538 46.28 -71.14 31.42
CA ASP A 538 46.80 -72.19 30.53
C ASP A 538 48.31 -72.01 30.23
N TRP A 539 48.78 -70.77 30.08
CA TRP A 539 50.22 -70.49 29.92
C TRP A 539 51.03 -70.89 31.15
N GLU A 540 50.60 -70.51 32.35
CA GLU A 540 51.22 -70.95 33.61
C GLU A 540 51.21 -72.48 33.76
N SER A 541 50.10 -73.13 33.38
CA SER A 541 50.00 -74.60 33.37
C SER A 541 51.06 -75.25 32.47
N VAL A 542 51.25 -74.73 31.26
CA VAL A 542 52.24 -75.26 30.30
C VAL A 542 53.67 -74.92 30.74
N GLN A 543 53.92 -73.72 31.27
CA GLN A 543 55.22 -73.37 31.85
C GLN A 543 55.57 -74.24 33.06
N LEU A 544 54.62 -74.61 33.92
CA LEU A 544 54.88 -75.53 35.03
C LEU A 544 55.24 -76.94 34.53
N LEU A 545 54.53 -77.45 33.51
CA LEU A 545 54.81 -78.75 32.89
C LEU A 545 56.18 -78.79 32.17
N ALA A 546 56.65 -77.67 31.64
CA ALA A 546 57.91 -77.59 30.89
C ALA A 546 59.12 -77.08 31.71
N SER A 547 58.92 -76.30 32.78
CA SER A 547 59.99 -75.87 33.70
C SER A 547 60.54 -77.03 34.55
N GLN A 548 59.80 -78.13 34.63
CA GLN A 548 60.30 -79.45 35.05
C GLN A 548 61.47 -79.97 34.18
N LEU A 549 61.86 -79.27 33.11
CA LEU A 549 62.90 -79.67 32.17
C LEU A 549 64.22 -78.84 32.26
N SER A 550 64.24 -77.51 32.44
CA SER A 550 65.39 -76.63 32.05
C SER A 550 65.89 -75.58 33.07
N HIS A 551 67.06 -74.95 32.81
CA HIS A 551 67.67 -73.86 33.62
C HIS A 551 68.72 -72.98 32.85
N MET A 552 68.60 -71.64 33.00
CA MET A 552 69.61 -70.52 32.87
C MET A 552 70.19 -70.02 31.49
N PRO A 553 70.26 -68.67 31.19
CA PRO A 553 70.61 -68.06 29.86
C PRO A 553 71.53 -66.78 29.84
N LEU A 554 71.68 -66.08 28.67
CA LEU A 554 71.92 -64.62 28.35
C LEU A 554 72.18 -64.44 26.80
N ASP A 555 72.37 -63.30 26.08
CA ASP A 555 72.57 -61.82 26.31
C ASP A 555 72.17 -60.95 25.04
N ILE A 556 72.32 -59.59 25.02
CA ILE A 556 71.74 -58.63 23.99
C ILE A 556 72.62 -57.37 23.62
N SER A 557 72.49 -56.71 22.43
CA SER A 557 72.82 -55.26 22.16
C SER A 557 72.24 -54.61 20.84
N MET A 558 72.35 -53.26 20.61
CA MET A 558 71.58 -52.38 19.64
C MET A 558 72.13 -50.90 19.46
N GLU A 559 71.89 -50.10 18.35
CA GLU A 559 72.28 -48.63 18.23
C GLU A 559 71.77 -47.69 17.03
N ASP A 560 71.73 -46.32 17.24
CA ASP A 560 71.85 -45.02 16.40
C ASP A 560 70.83 -44.36 15.34
N MET A 561 71.18 -43.19 14.70
CA MET A 561 70.31 -42.04 14.17
C MET A 561 70.88 -41.14 12.95
N ALA A 562 70.61 -39.80 12.74
CA ALA A 562 69.52 -39.14 11.93
C ALA A 562 69.74 -37.64 11.38
N ALA A 563 68.86 -37.10 10.47
CA ALA A 563 68.57 -35.65 10.05
C ALA A 563 69.45 -34.87 8.96
N LYS A 564 69.22 -33.65 8.34
CA LYS A 564 68.18 -32.51 8.28
C LYS A 564 68.39 -31.37 7.16
N GLN A 565 67.35 -30.56 6.76
CA GLN A 565 67.29 -29.13 6.17
C GLN A 565 67.83 -28.74 4.71
N VAL A 566 67.69 -27.53 4.02
CA VAL A 566 66.71 -26.37 3.72
C VAL A 566 67.47 -25.14 3.02
N THR A 567 67.08 -24.03 2.27
CA THR A 567 65.91 -23.08 1.91
C THR A 567 66.06 -22.24 0.54
N GLU A 568 65.09 -21.32 0.17
CA GLU A 568 65.16 -19.96 -0.57
C GLU A 568 65.45 -19.82 -2.14
N THR A 569 65.29 -18.74 -2.99
CA THR A 569 64.56 -17.39 -3.26
C THR A 569 64.86 -16.87 -4.75
N VAL A 570 64.57 -15.69 -5.46
CA VAL A 570 63.58 -14.56 -5.75
C VAL A 570 64.19 -13.65 -6.95
N THR A 571 63.75 -12.67 -7.82
CA THR A 571 62.69 -11.58 -8.21
C THR A 571 62.71 -11.30 -9.79
N MET A 572 62.21 -10.30 -10.63
CA MET A 572 61.38 -9.01 -10.82
C MET A 572 60.84 -8.92 -12.34
N THR A 573 60.51 -7.89 -13.20
CA THR A 573 60.53 -6.36 -13.37
C THR A 573 59.76 -5.74 -14.64
N THR A 574 59.21 -4.48 -14.58
CA THR A 574 58.96 -3.33 -15.60
C THR A 574 58.22 -3.32 -17.01
N SER A 575 57.28 -2.34 -17.22
CA SER A 575 57.00 -1.38 -18.39
C SER A 575 56.32 -1.77 -19.77
N GLU A 576 55.71 -0.93 -20.69
CA GLU A 576 55.06 0.47 -20.76
C GLU A 576 54.61 0.96 -22.23
N VAL A 577 54.01 2.19 -22.44
CA VAL A 577 54.04 3.15 -23.66
C VAL A 577 52.87 3.38 -24.75
N VAL A 578 52.33 4.65 -24.86
CA VAL A 578 51.88 5.57 -26.01
C VAL A 578 50.49 5.57 -26.79
N GLU A 579 50.21 6.68 -27.53
CA GLU A 579 48.97 7.40 -27.99
C GLU A 579 48.46 7.23 -29.47
N THR A 580 47.29 7.82 -29.87
CA THR A 580 47.04 8.74 -31.05
C THR A 580 45.56 9.24 -31.22
N SER A 581 45.18 10.03 -32.26
CA SER A 581 44.02 11.00 -32.28
C SER A 581 43.34 11.31 -33.67
N VAL A 582 42.63 12.46 -33.84
CA VAL A 582 42.17 13.17 -35.12
C VAL A 582 40.76 12.76 -35.72
N PRO A 583 39.95 13.54 -36.53
CA PRO A 583 39.48 14.97 -36.53
C PRO A 583 37.94 15.31 -36.83
N THR A 584 37.52 16.54 -36.51
CA THR A 584 36.73 17.61 -37.25
C THR A 584 35.54 17.35 -38.23
N GLN A 585 34.46 18.19 -38.15
CA GLN A 585 33.72 18.72 -39.34
C GLN A 585 32.83 20.01 -39.14
N ALA A 586 32.90 20.92 -40.14
CA ALA A 586 31.93 21.94 -40.64
C ALA A 586 31.32 23.10 -39.79
N GLU A 587 31.14 24.28 -40.43
CA GLU A 587 30.48 25.52 -39.93
C GLU A 587 29.44 26.09 -40.95
N PRO A 588 28.41 26.85 -40.51
CA PRO A 588 27.45 27.57 -41.38
C PRO A 588 27.73 29.09 -41.52
N MET A 589 26.94 29.80 -42.33
CA MET A 589 27.17 31.22 -42.68
C MET A 589 26.74 32.25 -41.61
N LEU A 590 27.46 33.37 -41.53
CA LEU A 590 27.35 34.39 -40.47
C LEU A 590 26.46 35.62 -40.80
N SER A 591 25.92 36.27 -39.76
CA SER A 591 25.25 37.58 -39.81
C SER A 591 26.23 38.74 -40.09
N ARG A 592 25.68 39.92 -40.45
CA ARG A 592 26.39 41.21 -40.59
C ARG A 592 26.82 41.81 -39.25
N TRP A 593 26.03 41.64 -38.18
CA TRP A 593 26.37 42.06 -36.82
C TRP A 593 26.22 40.85 -35.88
N PRO A 594 27.01 39.78 -36.09
CA PRO A 594 26.71 38.45 -35.53
C PRO A 594 26.62 38.48 -34.00
N ASN A 595 27.51 39.23 -33.33
CA ASN A 595 27.53 39.36 -31.88
C ASN A 595 26.36 40.18 -31.30
N PHE A 596 25.67 40.99 -32.12
CA PHE A 596 24.46 41.71 -31.70
C PHE A 596 23.23 40.86 -31.98
N ASP A 597 23.09 40.32 -33.19
CA ASP A 597 21.97 39.44 -33.54
C ASP A 597 21.91 38.23 -32.60
N GLN A 598 23.03 37.55 -32.38
CA GLN A 598 23.13 36.44 -31.41
C GLN A 598 22.62 36.85 -30.01
N LYS A 599 22.87 38.08 -29.54
CA LYS A 599 22.44 38.52 -28.21
C LYS A 599 20.98 38.97 -28.16
N VAL A 600 20.41 39.38 -29.28
CA VAL A 600 18.95 39.55 -29.43
C VAL A 600 18.28 38.17 -29.45
N ASP A 601 18.80 37.23 -30.25
CA ASP A 601 18.23 35.90 -30.45
C ASP A 601 18.33 35.04 -29.18
N GLU A 602 19.47 35.01 -28.48
CA GLU A 602 19.63 34.36 -27.16
C GLU A 602 18.62 34.86 -26.10
N LEU A 603 18.15 36.11 -26.22
CA LEU A 603 17.20 36.72 -25.31
C LEU A 603 15.75 36.43 -25.72
N ASP A 604 15.46 36.49 -27.02
CA ASP A 604 14.13 36.21 -27.59
C ASP A 604 13.77 34.71 -27.53
N ASP A 605 14.74 33.81 -27.73
CA ASP A 605 14.60 32.37 -27.51
C ASP A 605 14.30 32.05 -26.03
N TRP A 606 14.98 32.71 -25.09
CA TRP A 606 14.74 32.53 -23.65
C TRP A 606 13.34 33.04 -23.25
N LEU A 607 12.90 34.19 -23.77
CA LEU A 607 11.54 34.71 -23.58
C LEU A 607 10.48 33.76 -24.17
N THR A 608 10.71 33.25 -25.38
CA THR A 608 9.84 32.27 -26.05
C THR A 608 9.74 30.97 -25.25
N LEU A 609 10.87 30.47 -24.74
CA LEU A 609 10.95 29.26 -23.94
C LEU A 609 10.21 29.42 -22.60
N LEU A 610 10.43 30.53 -21.89
CA LEU A 610 9.69 30.85 -20.66
C LEU A 610 8.18 30.96 -20.90
N SER A 611 7.77 31.69 -21.94
CA SER A 611 6.36 31.85 -22.34
C SER A 611 5.70 30.49 -22.56
N ARG A 612 6.38 29.57 -23.25
CA ARG A 612 5.92 28.19 -23.46
C ARG A 612 5.88 27.37 -22.16
N MET A 613 6.93 27.41 -21.34
CA MET A 613 7.01 26.65 -20.08
C MET A 613 5.97 27.10 -19.05
N LEU A 614 5.73 28.41 -18.93
CA LEU A 614 4.71 28.95 -18.02
C LEU A 614 3.29 28.75 -18.54
N LYS A 615 3.06 28.70 -19.86
CA LYS A 615 1.75 28.29 -20.42
C LYS A 615 1.41 26.82 -20.13
N SER A 616 2.40 25.96 -19.88
CA SER A 616 2.19 24.59 -19.35
C SER A 616 2.06 24.52 -17.81
N CYS A 617 2.17 25.64 -17.08
CA CYS A 617 2.08 25.68 -15.61
C CYS A 617 0.60 25.75 -15.14
N ASN A 618 -0.11 24.67 -15.41
CA ASN A 618 -1.44 24.39 -14.88
C ASN A 618 -1.35 23.96 -13.41
N VAL A 619 -2.43 24.15 -12.66
CA VAL A 619 -2.57 23.80 -11.23
C VAL A 619 -3.98 23.29 -10.96
N VAL A 620 -4.14 22.41 -9.97
CA VAL A 620 -5.46 21.97 -9.51
C VAL A 620 -6.03 22.99 -8.51
N VAL A 621 -7.22 23.53 -8.80
CA VAL A 621 -7.92 24.43 -7.88
C VAL A 621 -8.30 23.66 -6.61
N GLY A 622 -7.80 24.09 -5.45
CA GLY A 622 -7.98 23.42 -4.17
C GLY A 622 -6.80 22.54 -3.72
N ASP A 623 -5.78 22.31 -4.56
CA ASP A 623 -4.53 21.69 -4.11
C ASP A 623 -3.51 22.77 -3.72
N ILE A 624 -3.36 22.99 -2.41
CA ILE A 624 -2.46 24.02 -1.88
C ILE A 624 -1.00 23.78 -2.30
N ILE A 625 -0.56 22.52 -2.43
CA ILE A 625 0.84 22.18 -2.70
C ILE A 625 1.18 22.48 -4.16
N ASP A 626 0.33 22.06 -5.10
CA ASP A 626 0.45 22.39 -6.53
C ASP A 626 0.51 23.91 -6.76
N ILE A 627 -0.37 24.66 -6.09
CA ILE A 627 -0.46 26.12 -6.27
C ILE A 627 0.71 26.83 -5.58
N GLU A 628 1.21 26.34 -4.44
CA GLU A 628 2.45 26.85 -3.80
C GLU A 628 3.67 26.63 -4.70
N GLU A 629 3.84 25.43 -5.25
CA GLU A 629 4.97 25.12 -6.14
C GLU A 629 4.91 25.94 -7.44
N ALA A 630 3.72 26.13 -8.01
CA ALA A 630 3.51 27.00 -9.16
C ALA A 630 3.77 28.47 -8.84
N SER A 631 3.34 28.96 -7.67
CA SER A 631 3.61 30.34 -7.21
C SER A 631 5.12 30.56 -7.03
N PHE A 632 5.83 29.57 -6.46
CA PHE A 632 7.29 29.58 -6.31
C PHE A 632 8.01 29.57 -7.66
N LYS A 633 7.58 28.72 -8.62
CA LYS A 633 8.10 28.70 -9.99
C LYS A 633 7.99 30.07 -10.67
N HIS A 634 6.84 30.75 -10.57
CA HIS A 634 6.67 32.09 -11.14
C HIS A 634 7.50 33.17 -10.42
N LYS A 635 7.66 33.08 -9.10
CA LYS A 635 8.57 33.96 -8.32
C LYS A 635 10.02 33.82 -8.78
N ASN A 636 10.48 32.60 -9.01
CA ASN A 636 11.85 32.35 -9.48
C ASN A 636 12.07 32.89 -10.89
N VAL A 637 11.09 32.76 -11.80
CA VAL A 637 11.18 33.37 -13.13
C VAL A 637 11.23 34.91 -13.04
N LEU A 638 10.50 35.55 -12.14
CA LEU A 638 10.64 37.00 -11.91
C LEU A 638 12.04 37.39 -11.41
N GLN A 639 12.68 36.54 -10.58
CA GLN A 639 14.09 36.73 -10.21
C GLN A 639 15.04 36.53 -11.39
N GLU A 640 14.77 35.59 -12.32
CA GLU A 640 15.53 35.48 -13.57
C GLU A 640 15.37 36.72 -14.47
N PHE A 641 14.17 37.30 -14.55
CA PHE A 641 13.93 38.58 -15.24
C PHE A 641 14.78 39.71 -14.62
N ASP A 642 14.84 39.82 -13.30
CA ASP A 642 15.71 40.82 -12.64
C ASP A 642 17.20 40.53 -12.87
N ALA A 643 17.62 39.26 -12.85
CA ALA A 643 19.00 38.85 -13.09
C ALA A 643 19.46 39.02 -14.56
N LYS A 644 18.53 38.88 -15.53
CA LYS A 644 18.80 39.07 -16.97
C LYS A 644 18.56 40.49 -17.46
N ARG A 645 17.95 41.40 -16.67
CA ARG A 645 17.73 42.80 -17.08
C ARG A 645 19.00 43.50 -17.61
N PRO A 646 20.20 43.32 -17.01
CA PRO A 646 21.43 43.88 -17.57
C PRO A 646 21.77 43.40 -19.00
N GLN A 647 21.31 42.22 -19.42
CA GLN A 647 21.51 41.71 -20.78
C GLN A 647 20.59 42.43 -21.78
N LEU A 648 19.35 42.75 -21.38
CA LEU A 648 18.45 43.61 -22.16
C LEU A 648 19.00 45.04 -22.26
N ASP A 649 19.54 45.58 -21.17
CA ASP A 649 20.15 46.92 -21.14
C ASP A 649 21.41 46.99 -22.02
N GLU A 650 22.25 45.93 -22.01
CA GLU A 650 23.39 45.79 -22.92
C GLU A 650 22.95 45.73 -24.39
N VAL A 651 22.00 44.85 -24.73
CA VAL A 651 21.46 44.71 -26.11
C VAL A 651 20.85 46.02 -26.59
N THR A 652 20.08 46.70 -25.75
CA THR A 652 19.51 48.03 -26.04
C THR A 652 20.62 49.03 -26.34
N SER A 653 21.57 49.21 -25.42
CA SER A 653 22.69 50.16 -25.55
C SER A 653 23.55 49.88 -26.77
N ARG A 654 23.75 48.59 -27.09
CA ARG A 654 24.52 48.13 -28.26
C ARG A 654 23.79 48.40 -29.57
N GLY A 655 22.49 48.18 -29.61
CA GLY A 655 21.64 48.52 -30.76
C GLY A 655 21.61 50.03 -31.01
N GLU A 656 21.50 50.85 -29.96
CA GLU A 656 21.59 52.31 -30.08
C GLU A 656 22.96 52.76 -30.63
N ALA A 657 24.07 52.22 -30.11
CA ALA A 657 25.42 52.52 -30.61
C ALA A 657 25.58 52.16 -32.09
N LEU A 658 25.17 50.95 -32.50
CA LEU A 658 25.19 50.51 -33.90
C LEU A 658 24.32 51.41 -34.80
N ARG A 659 23.15 51.84 -34.31
CA ARG A 659 22.25 52.81 -34.97
C ARG A 659 22.90 54.19 -35.15
N HIS A 660 23.92 54.55 -34.37
CA HIS A 660 24.73 55.76 -34.57
C HIS A 660 25.93 55.53 -35.52
N GLU A 661 26.59 54.38 -35.46
CA GLU A 661 27.72 54.00 -36.34
C GLU A 661 27.31 53.80 -37.82
N VAL A 662 26.17 53.18 -38.05
CA VAL A 662 25.65 52.84 -39.38
C VAL A 662 25.18 54.08 -40.15
N THR A 663 25.45 54.18 -41.46
CA THR A 663 25.00 55.32 -42.29
C THR A 663 23.67 55.06 -43.02
N SER A 664 23.36 53.82 -43.39
CA SER A 664 22.15 53.50 -44.18
C SER A 664 20.87 53.62 -43.34
N PRO A 665 19.80 54.28 -43.84
CA PRO A 665 18.53 54.39 -43.11
C PRO A 665 17.82 53.04 -42.95
N ALA A 666 17.95 52.14 -43.93
CA ALA A 666 17.34 50.80 -43.87
C ALA A 666 18.00 49.92 -42.80
N GLU A 667 19.34 49.97 -42.70
CA GLU A 667 20.09 49.23 -41.68
C GLU A 667 19.82 49.78 -40.27
N LYS A 668 19.71 51.12 -40.11
CA LYS A 668 19.25 51.74 -38.86
C LYS A 668 17.84 51.26 -38.46
N GLN A 669 16.91 51.18 -39.41
CA GLN A 669 15.55 50.71 -39.17
C GLN A 669 15.51 49.22 -38.79
N GLN A 670 16.34 48.38 -39.42
CA GLN A 670 16.48 46.96 -39.06
C GLN A 670 16.96 46.79 -37.61
N ILE A 671 18.04 47.48 -37.21
CA ILE A 671 18.57 47.45 -35.85
C ILE A 671 17.52 47.95 -34.84
N GLN A 672 16.84 49.07 -35.16
CA GLN A 672 15.78 49.62 -34.32
C GLN A 672 14.65 48.62 -34.09
N SER A 673 14.13 47.99 -35.15
CA SER A 673 13.04 47.01 -35.06
C SER A 673 13.41 45.77 -34.23
N ARG A 674 14.69 45.35 -34.24
CA ARG A 674 15.19 44.24 -33.41
C ARG A 674 15.20 44.58 -31.92
N VAL A 675 15.63 45.80 -31.57
CA VAL A 675 15.60 46.29 -30.17
C VAL A 675 14.15 46.46 -29.70
N GLU A 676 13.29 47.09 -30.50
CA GLU A 676 11.87 47.29 -30.17
C GLU A 676 11.13 45.96 -29.99
N SER A 677 11.41 44.96 -30.83
CA SER A 677 10.80 43.61 -30.73
C SER A 677 11.15 42.94 -29.40
N VAL A 678 12.44 42.83 -29.05
CA VAL A 678 12.86 42.13 -27.82
C VAL A 678 12.47 42.88 -26.54
N GLN A 679 12.46 44.22 -26.57
CA GLN A 679 11.92 45.03 -25.46
C GLN A 679 10.41 44.82 -25.27
N THR A 680 9.64 44.75 -26.36
CA THR A 680 8.19 44.51 -26.32
C THR A 680 7.90 43.11 -25.79
N HIS A 681 8.58 42.09 -26.32
CA HIS A 681 8.41 40.69 -25.89
C HIS A 681 8.80 40.51 -24.42
N TRP A 682 9.88 41.15 -23.96
CA TRP A 682 10.29 41.16 -22.55
C TRP A 682 9.21 41.77 -21.64
N GLY A 683 8.67 42.94 -22.02
CA GLY A 683 7.62 43.62 -21.27
C GLY A 683 6.33 42.79 -21.19
N GLU A 684 5.89 42.23 -22.31
CA GLU A 684 4.73 41.34 -22.36
C GLU A 684 4.91 40.07 -21.52
N ALA A 685 6.06 39.40 -21.63
CA ALA A 685 6.33 38.17 -20.89
C ALA A 685 6.36 38.45 -19.39
N HIS A 686 7.10 39.46 -18.94
CA HIS A 686 7.17 39.87 -17.54
C HIS A 686 5.79 40.23 -16.96
N ALA A 687 4.94 40.95 -17.72
CA ALA A 687 3.58 41.26 -17.32
C ALA A 687 2.72 39.99 -17.14
N LYS A 688 2.82 39.04 -18.08
CA LYS A 688 2.10 37.74 -18.02
C LYS A 688 2.56 36.90 -16.80
N VAL A 689 3.87 36.82 -16.53
CA VAL A 689 4.39 36.10 -15.34
C VAL A 689 3.89 36.74 -14.04
N SER A 690 3.95 38.08 -13.94
CA SER A 690 3.53 38.82 -12.75
C SER A 690 2.03 38.70 -12.47
N ALA A 691 1.19 38.82 -13.51
CA ALA A 691 -0.26 38.63 -13.38
C ALA A 691 -0.62 37.21 -12.91
N ARG A 692 0.00 36.18 -13.53
CA ARG A 692 -0.23 34.77 -13.14
C ARG A 692 0.28 34.46 -11.74
N LYS A 693 1.44 35.01 -11.33
CA LYS A 693 1.95 34.91 -9.95
C LYS A 693 0.92 35.43 -8.95
N ASN A 694 0.34 36.62 -9.17
CA ASN A 694 -0.63 37.20 -8.25
C ASN A 694 -1.92 36.36 -8.19
N GLN A 695 -2.44 35.92 -9.34
CA GLN A 695 -3.61 35.01 -9.41
C GLN A 695 -3.40 33.72 -8.60
N LEU A 696 -2.19 33.15 -8.61
CA LEU A 696 -1.84 31.97 -7.82
C LEU A 696 -1.78 32.28 -6.30
N GLU A 697 -1.33 33.47 -5.91
CA GLU A 697 -1.33 33.89 -4.49
C GLU A 697 -2.74 34.20 -3.96
N ASP A 698 -3.58 34.85 -4.75
CA ASP A 698 -4.99 35.08 -4.41
C ASP A 698 -5.73 33.75 -4.23
N MET A 699 -5.51 32.79 -5.13
CA MET A 699 -6.09 31.46 -5.03
C MET A 699 -5.54 30.66 -3.84
N LEU A 700 -4.27 30.81 -3.45
CA LEU A 700 -3.73 30.21 -2.22
C LEU A 700 -4.39 30.75 -0.96
N LEU A 701 -4.68 32.06 -0.93
CA LEU A 701 -5.39 32.67 0.19
C LEU A 701 -6.81 32.12 0.30
N GLU A 702 -7.49 31.91 -0.84
CA GLU A 702 -8.83 31.28 -0.88
C GLU A 702 -8.81 29.79 -0.50
N CYS A 703 -7.80 29.02 -0.95
CA CYS A 703 -7.65 27.60 -0.56
C CYS A 703 -7.42 27.43 0.95
N ARG A 704 -6.59 28.28 1.56
CA ARG A 704 -6.34 28.23 3.02
C ARG A 704 -7.57 28.63 3.83
N GLN A 705 -8.28 29.69 3.43
CA GLN A 705 -9.57 30.08 4.06
C GLN A 705 -10.62 28.97 3.96
N TRP A 706 -10.61 28.20 2.87
CA TRP A 706 -11.49 27.05 2.68
C TRP A 706 -11.15 25.88 3.61
N ASP A 707 -9.87 25.50 3.69
CA ASP A 707 -9.45 24.38 4.55
C ASP A 707 -9.60 24.72 6.05
N GLU A 708 -9.40 25.99 6.46
CA GLU A 708 -9.70 26.47 7.81
C GLU A 708 -11.19 26.28 8.17
N LEU A 709 -12.10 26.81 7.36
CA LEU A 709 -13.56 26.67 7.59
C LEU A 709 -14.06 25.23 7.42
N ARG A 710 -13.40 24.42 6.58
CA ARG A 710 -13.68 22.99 6.46
C ARG A 710 -13.27 22.24 7.72
N ALA A 711 -12.10 22.54 8.30
CA ALA A 711 -11.65 21.94 9.55
C ALA A 711 -12.57 22.34 10.74
N GLU A 712 -13.04 23.58 10.79
CA GLU A 712 -14.07 24.00 11.77
C GLU A 712 -15.37 23.20 11.61
N PHE A 713 -15.82 22.96 10.37
CA PHE A 713 -17.02 22.16 10.10
C PHE A 713 -16.86 20.67 10.41
N GLU A 714 -15.74 20.05 10.03
CA GLU A 714 -15.45 18.64 10.30
C GLU A 714 -15.24 18.40 11.81
N TRP A 715 -14.64 19.34 12.53
CA TRP A 715 -14.58 19.32 14.00
C TRP A 715 -15.97 19.44 14.64
N TRP A 716 -16.82 20.35 14.15
CA TRP A 716 -18.19 20.50 14.65
C TRP A 716 -19.04 19.25 14.38
N LEU A 717 -18.93 18.65 13.19
CA LEU A 717 -19.57 17.36 12.88
C LEU A 717 -19.10 16.27 13.83
N THR A 718 -17.78 16.12 14.01
CA THR A 718 -17.21 15.12 14.94
C THR A 718 -17.77 15.29 16.35
N GLN A 719 -17.91 16.53 16.84
CA GLN A 719 -18.52 16.79 18.16
C GLN A 719 -20.02 16.42 18.23
N VAL A 720 -20.79 16.60 17.16
CA VAL A 720 -22.20 16.19 17.10
C VAL A 720 -22.33 14.67 16.97
N GLU A 721 -21.42 14.02 16.25
CA GLU A 721 -21.36 12.57 16.06
C GLU A 721 -20.90 11.85 17.34
N ASP A 722 -19.83 12.32 18.00
CA ASP A 722 -19.39 11.86 19.34
C ASP A 722 -20.53 11.97 20.37
N GLU A 723 -21.24 13.11 20.40
CA GLU A 723 -22.39 13.29 21.29
C GLU A 723 -23.51 12.29 20.97
N PHE A 724 -23.77 11.99 19.69
CA PHE A 724 -24.82 11.05 19.26
C PHE A 724 -24.45 9.58 19.51
N GLU A 725 -23.21 9.17 19.26
CA GLU A 725 -22.75 7.80 19.55
C GLU A 725 -22.66 7.54 21.06
N GLY A 726 -22.25 8.54 21.86
CA GLY A 726 -22.28 8.46 23.33
C GLY A 726 -23.69 8.24 23.90
N GLN A 727 -24.75 8.64 23.17
CA GLN A 727 -26.15 8.41 23.54
C GLN A 727 -26.69 7.04 23.09
N SER A 728 -25.94 6.26 22.30
CA SER A 728 -26.40 5.01 21.68
C SER A 728 -26.62 3.86 22.70
N GLN A 729 -25.99 3.92 23.88
CA GLN A 729 -26.27 2.99 24.98
C GLN A 729 -27.52 3.44 25.77
N GLY A 730 -28.69 3.14 25.22
CA GLY A 730 -29.98 3.41 25.86
C GLY A 730 -30.22 2.55 27.11
N GLY A 731 -30.57 3.20 28.23
CA GLY A 731 -31.09 2.51 29.41
C GLY A 731 -32.60 2.32 29.32
N ASP A 732 -33.10 1.09 29.43
CA ASP A 732 -34.53 0.73 29.28
C ASP A 732 -35.46 1.25 30.40
N THR A 733 -34.96 2.09 31.32
CA THR A 733 -35.69 2.57 32.50
C THR A 733 -35.82 4.09 32.55
N ILE A 734 -37.01 4.58 32.92
CA ILE A 734 -37.37 6.01 32.96
C ILE A 734 -36.40 6.83 33.82
N ASP A 735 -35.96 6.30 34.96
CA ASP A 735 -35.01 6.99 35.85
C ASP A 735 -33.63 7.18 35.19
N GLU A 736 -33.19 6.23 34.36
CA GLU A 736 -31.91 6.31 33.66
C GLU A 736 -31.99 7.30 32.47
N LEU A 737 -33.13 7.34 31.78
CA LEU A 737 -33.42 8.36 30.76
C LEU A 737 -33.51 9.77 31.38
N GLN A 738 -34.13 9.91 32.55
CA GLN A 738 -34.15 11.19 33.30
C GLN A 738 -32.74 11.60 33.74
N LYS A 739 -31.90 10.65 34.15
CA LYS A 739 -30.50 10.87 34.51
C LYS A 739 -29.67 11.30 33.29
N GLN A 740 -29.78 10.62 32.14
CA GLN A 740 -29.14 11.04 30.89
C GLN A 740 -29.55 12.47 30.48
N ILE A 741 -30.84 12.82 30.59
CA ILE A 741 -31.35 14.19 30.34
C ILE A 741 -30.76 15.20 31.34
N GLN A 742 -30.54 14.81 32.59
CA GLN A 742 -29.96 15.68 33.61
C GLN A 742 -28.44 15.86 33.44
N ASP A 743 -27.71 14.84 33.00
CA ASP A 743 -26.29 14.92 32.67
C ASP A 743 -26.06 15.81 31.42
N HIS A 744 -26.94 15.72 30.41
CA HIS A 744 -26.98 16.66 29.27
C HIS A 744 -27.11 18.12 29.72
N LYS A 745 -28.03 18.43 30.65
CA LYS A 745 -28.24 19.78 31.20
C LYS A 745 -27.01 20.36 31.90
N VAL A 746 -26.08 19.53 32.37
CA VAL A 746 -24.83 19.98 33.00
C VAL A 746 -23.75 20.25 31.95
N SER A 747 -23.66 19.41 30.92
CA SER A 747 -22.67 19.55 29.83
C SER A 747 -22.87 20.83 29.00
N THR A 748 -24.10 21.13 28.58
CA THR A 748 -24.40 22.29 27.73
C THR A 748 -24.16 23.62 28.45
N VAL A 749 -24.52 23.72 29.73
CA VAL A 749 -24.27 24.90 30.57
C VAL A 749 -22.78 25.22 30.66
N LEU A 750 -21.90 24.21 30.77
CA LEU A 750 -20.46 24.41 30.78
C LEU A 750 -19.93 24.90 29.43
N LYS A 751 -20.35 24.29 28.31
CA LYS A 751 -19.94 24.73 26.95
C LYS A 751 -20.34 26.19 26.67
N SER A 752 -21.51 26.62 27.13
CA SER A 752 -22.02 28.01 26.96
C SER A 752 -21.19 29.10 27.68
N GLY A 753 -20.31 28.73 28.60
CA GLY A 753 -19.51 29.67 29.40
C GLY A 753 -18.16 30.09 28.77
N THR A 754 -17.71 29.41 27.72
CA THR A 754 -16.32 29.51 27.21
C THR A 754 -16.13 30.28 25.90
N THR A 755 -17.20 30.60 25.15
CA THR A 755 -17.14 31.39 23.91
C THR A 755 -17.60 32.83 24.17
N LYS A 756 -16.65 33.77 24.31
CA LYS A 756 -16.94 35.20 24.49
C LYS A 756 -15.78 36.12 24.12
#